data_AF-R5EZI6-F1
#
_entry.id   AF-R5EZI6-F1
#
_cell.length_a   1.000
_cell.length_b   1.000
_cell.length_c   1.000
_cell.angle_alpha   90.00
_cell.angle_beta   90.00
_cell.angle_gamma   90.00
#
_symmetry.space_group_name_H-M   'P 1'
#
loop_
_entity.id
_entity.type
_entity.pdbx_description
1 polymer ?
#
loop_
_entity_poly.entity_id
_entity_poly.type
_entity_poly.pdbx_seq_one_letter_code
_entity_poly.pdbx_strand_id
1 'polypeptide(L)'
;MKSVKKILAMCLAIMMIVSCIPAAHAADVPNTAIDLDAKGSLTLYKYDLTNAEKDGVWDSSYVSTGVYDENVNKTLGESKRAGDNDNSADLGNGEVSYGYAVKGVEFTYLRVGDIVQYTESANDGDADNHIEILYGIDKAVGADLLTVLGLENGADRYTNADHLDNAKYYYQSDVLIDALAQALQNNSTTVKNALETYVANNGGTAMPLTGAYGKSQANNLDLGLYIIAETKCPEMVTSTCAPFFLSIPMSPVSGSNATDGNTRWLYDVTIYPKNLTGIPTLTKSLRENVNDTGKHKGATNDVTDGYANTGTASDGDVIDYQILSTLASITSKSTYYSELAFIDTLSPGLSYNKNDILIEFFSDAACTNLLDSWDESKGYFKVSYSSTSKNESVMTIEMTAQGLNEINTNKRVYTGASMINSGYSDCTVRITYKATMHSDDSVVYGNSGNPNEVVMLWKRSSQDYYDTLVDDAHIFTYAVELVKLFSDAKGDYANVEFIMQNDSDKYYVKAELNKDEGVYYVVGHVADKKDATHFIPVKNADGEGLVIVKGLEDDAYTVTEVRTDNGYTLLKDNIKIVISQVEATELCDIYSSDLLGLVQNDPRYAAIIKDTGNLKNMPQPHLEHHLLTASATVDSKNVNMLDDDGSANAIVPLKVINTRGFDLPQTGDSGTMAFSIIGILLMACAAVVIVMVFRKKCNSN
;
A
#
# COMPACT_ATOMS: atom_id res chain seq x y z
N MET A 1 7.94 -9.43 16.63
CA MET A 1 9.14 -8.68 16.16
C MET A 1 10.48 -9.10 16.77
N LYS A 2 10.58 -9.66 18.00
CA LYS A 2 11.88 -10.09 18.57
C LYS A 2 12.43 -11.43 18.02
N SER A 3 11.57 -12.31 17.52
CA SER A 3 11.94 -13.62 16.94
C SER A 3 12.51 -13.51 15.51
N VAL A 4 11.91 -12.69 14.66
CA VAL A 4 12.33 -12.46 13.26
C VAL A 4 13.73 -11.82 13.18
N LYS A 5 14.08 -10.94 14.13
CA LYS A 5 15.41 -10.32 14.20
C LYS A 5 16.56 -11.31 14.44
N LYS A 6 16.30 -12.48 15.05
CA LYS A 6 17.32 -13.52 15.25
C LYS A 6 17.57 -14.36 13.98
N ILE A 7 16.58 -14.47 13.10
CA ILE A 7 16.68 -15.22 11.84
C ILE A 7 17.55 -14.44 10.84
N LEU A 8 17.34 -13.12 10.73
CA LEU A 8 18.11 -12.23 9.84
C LEU A 8 19.63 -12.22 10.12
N ALA A 9 20.04 -12.32 11.38
CA ALA A 9 21.46 -12.37 11.75
C ALA A 9 22.09 -13.77 11.58
N MET A 10 21.29 -14.84 11.57
CA MET A 10 21.76 -16.22 11.40
C MET A 10 22.00 -16.60 9.93
N CYS A 11 21.28 -15.99 8.98
CA CYS A 11 21.45 -16.27 7.55
C CYS A 11 22.81 -15.85 6.98
N LEU A 12 23.50 -14.90 7.62
CA LEU A 12 24.82 -14.40 7.19
C LEU A 12 25.95 -15.42 7.42
N ALA A 13 25.90 -16.22 8.49
CA ALA A 13 26.97 -17.17 8.81
C ALA A 13 26.88 -18.48 8.00
N ILE A 14 25.67 -18.87 7.56
CA ILE A 14 25.46 -20.14 6.85
C ILE A 14 25.69 -20.00 5.33
N MET A 15 25.53 -18.79 4.76
CA MET A 15 25.84 -18.53 3.34
C MET A 15 27.33 -18.59 3.00
N MET A 16 28.22 -18.50 3.99
CA MET A 16 29.67 -18.43 3.78
C MET A 16 30.39 -19.77 3.76
N ILE A 17 29.67 -20.88 3.96
CA ILE A 17 30.27 -22.23 4.04
C ILE A 17 30.56 -22.83 2.65
N VAL A 18 30.19 -22.19 1.54
CA VAL A 18 30.34 -22.79 0.20
C VAL A 18 31.67 -22.45 -0.49
N SER A 19 32.50 -21.59 0.07
CA SER A 19 33.63 -21.06 -0.70
C SER A 19 34.98 -21.33 -0.08
N CYS A 20 35.26 -22.59 0.28
CA CYS A 20 36.52 -23.31 0.00
C CYS A 20 36.86 -24.43 1.01
N ILE A 21 37.87 -25.21 0.64
CA ILE A 21 38.50 -26.30 1.40
C ILE A 21 39.01 -25.76 2.76
N PRO A 22 38.52 -26.24 3.92
CA PRO A 22 39.28 -26.08 5.17
C PRO A 22 40.61 -26.82 5.01
N ALA A 23 41.72 -26.27 5.54
CA ALA A 23 43.08 -26.82 5.42
C ALA A 23 43.07 -28.37 5.43
N ALA A 24 43.23 -28.95 4.24
CA ALA A 24 43.14 -30.39 4.06
C ALA A 24 44.56 -30.95 4.09
N HIS A 25 44.91 -31.65 5.18
CA HIS A 25 46.11 -32.48 5.18
C HIS A 25 45.96 -33.54 4.08
N ALA A 26 46.89 -33.51 3.13
CA ALA A 26 46.81 -34.06 1.77
C ALA A 26 46.72 -35.60 1.64
N ALA A 27 46.34 -36.33 2.68
CA ALA A 27 46.49 -37.80 2.68
C ALA A 27 45.44 -38.57 1.84
N ASP A 28 44.27 -38.03 1.49
CA ASP A 28 43.16 -38.88 0.99
C ASP A 28 42.42 -38.41 -0.29
N VAL A 29 43.05 -37.62 -1.18
CA VAL A 29 42.40 -37.22 -2.47
C VAL A 29 43.04 -37.93 -3.67
N PRO A 30 42.39 -38.92 -4.30
CA PRO A 30 42.92 -39.62 -5.47
C PRO A 30 42.71 -38.83 -6.77
N ASN A 31 43.18 -37.58 -6.84
CA ASN A 31 43.49 -36.81 -8.08
C ASN A 31 44.06 -35.44 -7.69
N THR A 32 45.35 -35.37 -7.37
CA THR A 32 45.89 -34.30 -6.51
C THR A 32 46.15 -32.95 -7.19
N ALA A 33 46.20 -32.86 -8.52
CA ALA A 33 46.56 -31.62 -9.21
C ALA A 33 45.36 -30.96 -9.92
N ILE A 34 45.19 -29.66 -9.70
CA ILE A 34 44.33 -28.79 -10.54
C ILE A 34 44.90 -28.75 -11.95
N ASP A 35 44.04 -29.00 -12.94
CA ASP A 35 44.31 -28.76 -14.35
C ASP A 35 44.16 -27.27 -14.63
N LEU A 36 45.29 -26.55 -14.66
CA LEU A 36 45.33 -25.11 -14.85
C LEU A 36 44.98 -24.65 -16.28
N ASP A 37 44.97 -25.58 -17.25
CA ASP A 37 44.58 -25.30 -18.64
C ASP A 37 43.06 -25.42 -18.86
N ALA A 38 42.34 -26.02 -17.90
CA ALA A 38 40.90 -26.13 -17.95
C ALA A 38 40.20 -24.76 -17.79
N LYS A 39 38.96 -24.70 -18.27
CA LYS A 39 38.03 -23.60 -17.98
C LYS A 39 36.92 -24.09 -17.07
N GLY A 40 36.41 -23.20 -16.24
CA GLY A 40 35.25 -23.49 -15.42
C GLY A 40 33.96 -22.85 -15.91
N SER A 41 32.89 -23.15 -15.21
CA SER A 41 31.59 -22.51 -15.36
C SER A 41 30.93 -22.28 -14.02
N LEU A 42 30.03 -21.29 -13.99
CA LEU A 42 29.19 -20.95 -12.85
C LEU A 42 27.73 -21.01 -13.30
N THR A 43 26.95 -21.88 -12.69
CA THR A 43 25.48 -21.88 -12.77
C THR A 43 24.91 -21.45 -11.43
N LEU A 44 23.93 -20.54 -11.43
CA LEU A 44 23.19 -20.19 -10.22
C LEU A 44 21.70 -20.39 -10.42
N TYR A 45 21.03 -20.80 -9.34
CA TYR A 45 19.58 -20.90 -9.27
C TYR A 45 19.05 -20.00 -8.16
N LYS A 46 18.16 -19.09 -8.53
CA LYS A 46 17.59 -18.08 -7.65
C LYS A 46 16.16 -18.43 -7.28
N TYR A 47 15.95 -18.70 -5.99
CA TYR A 47 14.64 -18.98 -5.42
C TYR A 47 14.27 -17.98 -4.32
N ASP A 48 12.97 -17.83 -4.13
CA ASP A 48 12.29 -17.12 -3.06
C ASP A 48 12.07 -18.06 -1.87
N LEU A 49 13.07 -18.12 -1.01
CA LEU A 49 13.03 -19.03 0.14
C LEU A 49 12.12 -18.52 1.25
N THR A 50 11.81 -17.21 1.30
CA THR A 50 10.94 -16.64 2.33
C THR A 50 9.52 -17.11 2.15
N ASN A 51 8.98 -16.98 0.94
CA ASN A 51 7.63 -17.45 0.68
C ASN A 51 7.58 -18.98 0.69
N ALA A 52 8.64 -19.66 0.23
CA ALA A 52 8.71 -21.12 0.35
C ALA A 52 8.67 -21.59 1.81
N GLU A 53 9.32 -20.88 2.73
CA GLU A 53 9.27 -21.16 4.18
C GLU A 53 7.91 -20.80 4.78
N LYS A 54 7.35 -19.63 4.41
CA LYS A 54 6.00 -19.20 4.83
C LYS A 54 4.92 -20.20 4.42
N ASP A 55 5.04 -20.75 3.21
CA ASP A 55 4.11 -21.72 2.64
C ASP A 55 4.40 -23.16 3.10
N GLY A 56 5.43 -23.36 3.92
CA GLY A 56 5.81 -24.67 4.47
C GLY A 56 6.40 -25.64 3.44
N VAL A 57 6.83 -25.14 2.28
CA VAL A 57 7.42 -25.93 1.18
C VAL A 57 8.90 -26.21 1.40
N TRP A 58 9.63 -25.28 2.02
CA TRP A 58 11.08 -25.38 2.17
C TRP A 58 11.58 -24.78 3.50
N ASP A 59 12.74 -25.24 3.96
CA ASP A 59 13.43 -24.70 5.13
C ASP A 59 14.66 -23.89 4.69
N SER A 60 14.82 -22.68 5.22
CA SER A 60 15.95 -21.79 4.94
C SER A 60 17.31 -22.30 5.43
N SER A 61 17.40 -23.51 6.01
CA SER A 61 18.65 -24.18 6.41
C SER A 61 19.51 -24.72 5.26
N TYR A 62 19.03 -24.76 4.01
CA TYR A 62 19.78 -25.33 2.88
C TYR A 62 21.16 -24.70 2.66
N VAL A 63 22.18 -25.53 2.41
CA VAL A 63 23.56 -25.14 2.06
C VAL A 63 23.91 -25.77 0.73
N SER A 64 24.41 -24.97 -0.22
CA SER A 64 24.80 -25.47 -1.54
C SER A 64 26.12 -26.26 -1.46
N THR A 65 26.20 -27.37 -2.20
CA THR A 65 27.39 -28.24 -2.24
C THR A 65 28.36 -27.91 -3.38
N GLY A 66 28.05 -26.91 -4.20
CA GLY A 66 28.71 -26.66 -5.49
C GLY A 66 28.24 -27.58 -6.62
N VAL A 67 27.36 -28.54 -6.33
CA VAL A 67 26.78 -29.49 -7.29
C VAL A 67 25.29 -29.21 -7.48
N TYR A 68 24.77 -29.47 -8.69
CA TYR A 68 23.35 -29.40 -8.98
C TYR A 68 22.54 -30.29 -8.01
N ASP A 69 21.51 -29.71 -7.41
CA ASP A 69 20.61 -30.36 -6.47
C ASP A 69 19.23 -30.54 -7.11
N GLU A 70 18.93 -31.78 -7.51
CA GLU A 70 17.64 -32.11 -8.12
C GLU A 70 16.48 -31.91 -7.15
N ASN A 71 16.68 -32.18 -5.85
CA ASN A 71 15.62 -32.04 -4.86
C ASN A 71 15.24 -30.57 -4.65
N VAL A 72 16.23 -29.67 -4.57
CA VAL A 72 15.98 -28.22 -4.49
C VAL A 72 15.23 -27.74 -5.71
N ASN A 73 15.72 -28.06 -6.92
CA ASN A 73 15.11 -27.58 -8.16
C ASN A 73 13.70 -28.13 -8.36
N LYS A 74 13.48 -29.40 -8.00
CA LYS A 74 12.16 -30.03 -8.08
C LYS A 74 11.20 -29.41 -7.06
N THR A 75 11.60 -29.35 -5.79
CA THR A 75 10.74 -28.83 -4.74
C THR A 75 10.45 -27.36 -4.93
N LEU A 76 11.45 -26.52 -5.20
CA LEU A 76 11.23 -25.07 -5.33
C LEU A 76 10.76 -24.66 -6.72
N GLY A 77 11.24 -25.30 -7.78
CA GLY A 77 10.91 -24.94 -9.16
C GLY A 77 9.60 -25.56 -9.69
N GLU A 78 9.11 -26.66 -9.11
CA GLU A 78 7.87 -27.31 -9.56
C GLU A 78 6.70 -27.15 -8.58
N SER A 79 6.94 -26.61 -7.38
CA SER A 79 5.87 -26.36 -6.42
C SER A 79 4.91 -25.28 -6.89
N LYS A 80 3.68 -25.37 -6.41
CA LYS A 80 2.66 -24.35 -6.54
C LYS A 80 2.74 -23.41 -5.33
N ARG A 81 2.82 -22.08 -5.55
CA ARG A 81 2.82 -21.11 -4.44
C ARG A 81 1.44 -21.07 -3.78
N ALA A 82 1.37 -20.67 -2.52
CA ALA A 82 0.09 -20.44 -1.86
C ALA A 82 -0.67 -19.31 -2.58
N GLY A 83 -1.89 -19.58 -3.02
CA GLY A 83 -2.74 -18.62 -3.75
C GLY A 83 -2.77 -18.83 -5.27
N ASP A 84 -1.78 -19.53 -5.84
CA ASP A 84 -1.75 -19.78 -7.29
C ASP A 84 -2.73 -20.89 -7.69
N ASN A 85 -2.94 -21.10 -9.00
CA ASN A 85 -3.73 -22.21 -9.53
C ASN A 85 -2.89 -23.37 -10.08
N ASP A 86 -1.69 -23.09 -10.57
CA ASP A 86 -0.71 -24.08 -11.03
C ASP A 86 0.71 -23.73 -10.52
N ASN A 87 1.76 -24.31 -11.11
CA ASN A 87 3.15 -24.04 -10.73
C ASN A 87 3.81 -22.92 -11.56
N SER A 88 3.05 -22.21 -12.40
CA SER A 88 3.48 -21.00 -13.05
C SER A 88 2.87 -19.79 -12.35
N ALA A 89 3.73 -18.92 -11.85
CA ALA A 89 3.33 -17.62 -11.33
C ALA A 89 3.47 -16.59 -12.47
N ASP A 90 2.34 -16.04 -12.91
CA ASP A 90 2.32 -14.84 -13.74
C ASP A 90 2.89 -13.69 -12.92
N LEU A 91 3.91 -13.01 -13.46
CA LEU A 91 4.56 -11.89 -12.78
C LEU A 91 3.81 -10.57 -13.00
N GLY A 92 2.65 -10.60 -13.63
CA GLY A 92 1.82 -9.44 -13.94
C GLY A 92 2.32 -8.65 -15.14
N ASN A 93 3.57 -8.84 -15.55
CA ASN A 93 4.26 -8.11 -16.61
C ASN A 93 4.42 -8.93 -17.92
N GLY A 94 3.59 -9.95 -18.09
CA GLY A 94 3.57 -10.84 -19.26
C GLY A 94 4.63 -11.94 -19.22
N GLU A 95 5.45 -11.95 -18.17
CA GLU A 95 6.46 -12.97 -17.93
C GLU A 95 5.98 -13.98 -16.89
N VAL A 96 6.53 -15.20 -16.97
CA VAL A 96 6.25 -16.26 -16.00
C VAL A 96 7.48 -16.64 -15.20
N SER A 97 7.27 -17.00 -13.94
CA SER A 97 8.24 -17.74 -13.12
C SER A 97 7.64 -19.08 -12.69
N TYR A 98 8.48 -20.09 -12.47
CA TYR A 98 8.04 -21.42 -12.05
C TYR A 98 8.33 -21.68 -10.58
N GLY A 99 7.30 -22.12 -9.86
CA GLY A 99 7.31 -22.26 -8.41
C GLY A 99 7.90 -21.02 -7.75
N TYR A 100 8.85 -21.21 -6.85
CA TYR A 100 9.52 -20.13 -6.11
C TYR A 100 10.67 -19.48 -6.88
N ALA A 101 10.83 -19.73 -8.18
CA ALA A 101 11.89 -19.12 -8.96
C ALA A 101 11.78 -17.58 -8.97
N VAL A 102 12.92 -16.90 -8.93
CA VAL A 102 12.99 -15.44 -9.06
C VAL A 102 13.63 -15.11 -10.41
N LYS A 103 12.80 -14.63 -11.34
CA LYS A 103 13.22 -14.19 -12.68
C LYS A 103 13.69 -12.74 -12.65
N GLY A 104 14.67 -12.38 -13.49
CA GLY A 104 15.09 -10.99 -13.68
C GLY A 104 16.16 -10.49 -12.70
N VAL A 105 16.82 -11.38 -11.95
CA VAL A 105 17.95 -11.03 -11.09
C VAL A 105 19.25 -11.08 -11.90
N GLU A 106 20.15 -10.12 -11.68
CA GLU A 106 21.49 -10.10 -12.25
C GLU A 106 22.54 -10.28 -11.16
N PHE A 107 23.52 -11.15 -11.43
CA PHE A 107 24.74 -11.24 -10.65
C PHE A 107 25.92 -10.78 -11.51
N THR A 108 26.81 -9.99 -10.93
CA THR A 108 28.08 -9.61 -11.56
C THR A 108 29.22 -10.35 -10.87
N TYR A 109 30.08 -10.99 -11.65
CA TYR A 109 31.25 -11.71 -11.14
C TYR A 109 32.55 -10.99 -11.53
N LEU A 110 33.55 -11.06 -10.67
CA LEU A 110 34.90 -10.57 -10.92
C LEU A 110 35.93 -11.56 -10.39
N ARG A 111 36.90 -11.96 -11.22
CA ARG A 111 38.07 -12.75 -10.78
C ARG A 111 39.01 -11.83 -10.00
N VAL A 112 39.24 -12.15 -8.74
CA VAL A 112 39.99 -11.31 -7.78
C VAL A 112 41.29 -11.95 -7.29
N GLY A 113 41.49 -13.24 -7.53
CA GLY A 113 42.73 -13.91 -7.14
C GLY A 113 43.08 -15.11 -8.01
N ASP A 114 44.37 -15.35 -8.17
CA ASP A 114 44.90 -16.56 -8.80
C ASP A 114 44.82 -17.74 -7.82
N ILE A 115 44.38 -18.90 -8.29
CA ILE A 115 44.42 -20.13 -7.48
C ILE A 115 45.81 -20.78 -7.59
N VAL A 116 46.41 -21.13 -6.46
CA VAL A 116 47.75 -21.72 -6.38
C VAL A 116 47.74 -22.94 -5.48
N GLN A 117 48.34 -24.04 -5.95
CA GLN A 117 48.70 -25.17 -5.09
C GLN A 117 50.10 -24.94 -4.54
N TYR A 118 50.22 -24.78 -3.24
CA TYR A 118 51.46 -24.49 -2.55
C TYR A 118 51.87 -25.68 -1.68
N THR A 119 53.11 -26.14 -1.79
CA THR A 119 53.65 -27.21 -0.94
C THR A 119 54.40 -26.59 0.23
N GLU A 120 53.84 -26.70 1.43
CA GLU A 120 54.49 -26.24 2.66
C GLU A 120 55.44 -27.32 3.19
N SER A 121 56.57 -26.89 3.73
CA SER A 121 57.58 -27.78 4.29
C SER A 121 57.24 -28.17 5.72
N ALA A 122 57.50 -29.42 6.12
CA ALA A 122 57.39 -29.92 7.50
C ALA A 122 58.20 -29.13 8.57
N ASN A 123 58.98 -28.11 8.18
CA ASN A 123 59.83 -27.33 9.07
C ASN A 123 59.11 -26.19 9.81
N ASP A 124 57.81 -25.95 9.55
CA ASP A 124 57.01 -24.91 10.21
C ASP A 124 56.03 -25.44 11.28
N GLY A 125 56.34 -26.61 11.86
CA GLY A 125 55.63 -27.14 13.03
C GLY A 125 54.65 -28.29 12.77
N ASP A 126 54.57 -28.79 11.54
CA ASP A 126 53.75 -29.96 11.16
C ASP A 126 54.62 -31.19 10.86
N ALA A 127 54.06 -32.40 11.04
CA ALA A 127 54.86 -33.63 11.00
C ALA A 127 55.35 -34.02 9.59
N ASP A 128 54.66 -33.57 8.54
CA ASP A 128 54.91 -33.90 7.14
C ASP A 128 54.65 -32.70 6.21
N ASN A 129 55.22 -32.73 4.99
CA ASN A 129 54.89 -31.74 3.95
C ASN A 129 53.41 -31.86 3.57
N HIS A 130 52.72 -30.74 3.39
CA HIS A 130 51.33 -30.72 2.96
C HIS A 130 51.12 -29.74 1.79
N ILE A 131 50.03 -29.94 1.05
CA ILE A 131 49.64 -29.08 -0.07
C ILE A 131 48.48 -28.21 0.39
N GLU A 132 48.68 -26.89 0.32
CA GLU A 132 47.68 -25.87 0.59
C GLU A 132 47.12 -25.29 -0.72
N ILE A 133 45.87 -24.84 -0.68
CA ILE A 133 45.28 -24.04 -1.75
C ILE A 133 45.27 -22.58 -1.29
N LEU A 134 46.00 -21.74 -2.02
CA LEU A 134 46.13 -20.32 -1.73
C LEU A 134 45.55 -19.48 -2.87
N TYR A 135 45.03 -18.32 -2.51
CA TYR A 135 44.52 -17.32 -3.43
C TYR A 135 45.42 -16.10 -3.45
N GLY A 136 46.12 -15.89 -4.56
CA GLY A 136 47.00 -14.75 -4.77
C GLY A 136 46.21 -13.53 -5.25
N ILE A 137 45.98 -12.56 -4.37
CA ILE A 137 45.29 -11.30 -4.66
C ILE A 137 46.33 -10.22 -4.96
N ASP A 138 46.19 -9.52 -6.08
CA ASP A 138 47.09 -8.42 -6.47
C ASP A 138 47.03 -7.26 -5.46
N LYS A 139 48.18 -6.76 -5.04
CA LYS A 139 48.32 -5.72 -4.01
C LYS A 139 47.71 -4.38 -4.44
N ALA A 140 47.71 -4.06 -5.73
CA ALA A 140 47.21 -2.80 -6.25
C ALA A 140 45.74 -2.91 -6.66
N VAL A 141 45.38 -3.93 -7.45
CA VAL A 141 44.00 -4.13 -7.93
C VAL A 141 43.09 -4.56 -6.77
N GLY A 142 43.58 -5.41 -5.87
CA GLY A 142 42.83 -5.94 -4.74
C GLY A 142 42.79 -5.03 -3.51
N ALA A 143 43.44 -3.86 -3.53
CA ALA A 143 43.59 -3.01 -2.35
C ALA A 143 42.25 -2.63 -1.69
N ASP A 144 41.27 -2.21 -2.50
CA ASP A 144 39.95 -1.82 -2.02
C ASP A 144 39.16 -3.02 -1.47
N LEU A 145 39.25 -4.18 -2.15
CA LEU A 145 38.66 -5.44 -1.66
C LEU A 145 39.23 -5.81 -0.28
N LEU A 146 40.56 -5.85 -0.16
CA LEU A 146 41.23 -6.19 1.08
C LEU A 146 40.91 -5.19 2.19
N THR A 147 40.79 -3.90 1.87
CA THR A 147 40.37 -2.87 2.82
C THR A 147 38.96 -3.13 3.33
N VAL A 148 38.01 -3.45 2.45
CA VAL A 148 36.62 -3.79 2.83
C VAL A 148 36.55 -5.01 3.76
N LEU A 149 37.47 -5.97 3.57
CA LEU A 149 37.57 -7.17 4.40
C LEU A 149 38.34 -6.95 5.71
N GLY A 150 39.00 -5.81 5.90
CA GLY A 150 39.91 -5.58 7.03
C GLY A 150 41.26 -6.32 6.91
N LEU A 151 41.62 -6.73 5.69
CA LEU A 151 42.86 -7.44 5.35
C LEU A 151 43.91 -6.51 4.69
N GLU A 152 43.77 -5.21 4.88
CA GLU A 152 44.64 -4.17 4.32
C GLU A 152 46.13 -4.41 4.64
N ASN A 153 47.01 -4.04 3.71
CA ASN A 153 48.46 -4.23 3.81
C ASN A 153 48.91 -5.70 4.00
N GLY A 154 48.07 -6.66 3.63
CA GLY A 154 48.41 -8.07 3.72
C GLY A 154 48.26 -8.64 5.13
N ALA A 155 47.37 -8.06 5.95
CA ALA A 155 47.01 -8.62 7.25
C ALA A 155 46.50 -10.06 7.07
N ASP A 156 46.88 -10.95 7.99
CA ASP A 156 46.52 -12.38 8.04
C ASP A 156 46.81 -13.20 6.77
N ARG A 157 47.68 -12.69 5.89
CA ARG A 157 48.14 -13.43 4.72
C ARG A 157 49.05 -14.61 5.09
N TYR A 158 49.12 -15.59 4.20
CA TYR A 158 50.02 -16.72 4.29
C TYR A 158 51.45 -16.33 3.91
N THR A 159 52.24 -15.86 4.90
CA THR A 159 53.56 -15.25 4.65
C THR A 159 54.59 -16.17 3.99
N ASN A 160 54.48 -17.49 4.18
CA ASN A 160 55.40 -18.45 3.57
C ASN A 160 55.31 -18.42 2.04
N ALA A 161 54.16 -18.02 1.48
CA ALA A 161 53.95 -17.89 0.04
C ALA A 161 54.37 -16.52 -0.56
N ASP A 162 54.84 -15.56 0.26
CA ASP A 162 55.20 -14.21 -0.22
C ASP A 162 56.31 -14.21 -1.29
N HIS A 163 57.11 -15.28 -1.35
CA HIS A 163 58.18 -15.42 -2.33
C HIS A 163 57.70 -15.81 -3.73
N LEU A 164 56.45 -16.25 -3.87
CA LEU A 164 55.89 -16.71 -5.15
C LEU A 164 55.69 -15.54 -6.13
N ASP A 165 55.15 -14.42 -5.63
CA ASP A 165 54.93 -13.20 -6.40
C ASP A 165 54.86 -11.98 -5.47
N ASN A 166 55.86 -11.10 -5.53
CA ASN A 166 55.91 -9.91 -4.68
C ASN A 166 54.82 -8.87 -5.01
N ALA A 167 54.09 -9.02 -6.12
CA ALA A 167 52.93 -8.18 -6.42
C ALA A 167 51.64 -8.65 -5.74
N LYS A 168 51.64 -9.80 -5.04
CA LYS A 168 50.43 -10.42 -4.48
C LYS A 168 50.50 -10.67 -2.98
N TYR A 169 49.34 -10.76 -2.36
CA TYR A 169 49.15 -11.35 -1.05
C TYR A 169 48.43 -12.69 -1.21
N TYR A 170 48.90 -13.71 -0.51
CA TYR A 170 48.34 -15.05 -0.58
C TYR A 170 47.48 -15.35 0.62
N TYR A 171 46.26 -15.81 0.39
CA TYR A 171 45.31 -16.11 1.46
C TYR A 171 44.82 -17.53 1.37
N GLN A 172 44.70 -18.17 2.53
CA GLN A 172 43.79 -19.30 2.68
C GLN A 172 42.35 -18.79 2.64
N SER A 173 41.45 -19.67 2.26
CA SER A 173 40.07 -19.28 2.04
C SER A 173 39.25 -19.03 3.28
N ASP A 174 39.53 -19.75 4.36
CA ASP A 174 38.91 -19.53 5.66
C ASP A 174 39.16 -18.09 6.14
N VAL A 175 40.39 -17.57 5.95
CA VAL A 175 40.71 -16.16 6.23
C VAL A 175 39.82 -15.21 5.42
N LEU A 176 39.65 -15.45 4.11
CA LEU A 176 38.83 -14.58 3.26
C LEU A 176 37.33 -14.66 3.58
N ILE A 177 36.85 -15.88 3.86
CA ILE A 177 35.46 -16.13 4.25
C ILE A 177 35.16 -15.48 5.60
N ASP A 178 36.01 -15.71 6.60
CA ASP A 178 35.82 -15.20 7.95
C ASP A 178 35.91 -13.67 7.96
N ALA A 179 36.83 -13.09 7.18
CA ALA A 179 36.93 -11.65 7.01
C ALA A 179 35.68 -11.05 6.36
N LEU A 180 35.15 -11.69 5.30
CA LEU A 180 33.89 -11.26 4.67
C LEU A 180 32.71 -11.38 5.64
N ALA A 181 32.66 -12.47 6.42
CA ALA A 181 31.63 -12.71 7.43
C ALA A 181 31.65 -11.64 8.50
N GLN A 182 32.83 -11.35 9.03
CA GLN A 182 33.02 -10.34 10.03
C GLN A 182 32.71 -8.95 9.49
N ALA A 183 33.13 -8.63 8.26
CA ALA A 183 32.81 -7.36 7.62
C ALA A 183 31.30 -7.17 7.46
N LEU A 184 30.59 -8.16 6.93
CA LEU A 184 29.13 -8.10 6.75
C LEU A 184 28.39 -8.08 8.11
N GLN A 185 28.87 -8.82 9.10
CA GLN A 185 28.33 -8.78 10.46
C GLN A 185 28.56 -7.41 11.12
N ASN A 186 29.65 -6.74 10.81
CA ASN A 186 29.96 -5.43 11.36
C ASN A 186 29.15 -4.34 10.65
N ASN A 187 29.06 -4.33 9.32
CA ASN A 187 28.38 -3.28 8.56
C ASN A 187 27.80 -3.75 7.21
N SER A 188 26.73 -4.56 7.24
CA SER A 188 26.22 -5.26 6.05
C SER A 188 25.95 -4.34 4.86
N THR A 189 25.09 -3.32 5.01
CA THR A 189 24.75 -2.42 3.89
C THR A 189 25.97 -1.69 3.32
N THR A 190 26.89 -1.24 4.18
CA THR A 190 28.09 -0.51 3.72
C THR A 190 29.03 -1.44 2.96
N VAL A 191 29.24 -2.65 3.48
CA VAL A 191 30.09 -3.67 2.84
C VAL A 191 29.49 -4.11 1.52
N LYS A 192 28.18 -4.38 1.46
CA LYS A 192 27.48 -4.68 0.19
C LYS A 192 27.72 -3.58 -0.84
N ASN A 193 27.48 -2.32 -0.46
CA ASN A 193 27.69 -1.17 -1.35
C ASN A 193 29.13 -1.07 -1.84
N ALA A 194 30.10 -1.29 -0.96
CA ALA A 194 31.51 -1.22 -1.29
C ALA A 194 31.92 -2.34 -2.26
N LEU A 195 31.44 -3.57 -2.05
CA LEU A 195 31.73 -4.71 -2.91
C LEU A 195 31.00 -4.63 -4.27
N GLU A 196 29.74 -4.18 -4.30
CA GLU A 196 29.02 -3.87 -5.54
C GLU A 196 29.80 -2.83 -6.38
N THR A 197 30.29 -1.76 -5.71
CA THR A 197 31.10 -0.71 -6.35
C THR A 197 32.46 -1.25 -6.82
N TYR A 198 33.13 -2.05 -5.99
CA TYR A 198 34.43 -2.65 -6.32
C TYR A 198 34.34 -3.53 -7.56
N VAL A 199 33.32 -4.40 -7.63
CA VAL A 199 33.08 -5.27 -8.78
C VAL A 199 32.84 -4.45 -10.05
N ALA A 200 32.00 -3.42 -9.97
CA ALA A 200 31.72 -2.56 -11.12
C ALA A 200 32.97 -1.80 -11.61
N ASN A 201 33.77 -1.24 -10.71
CA ASN A 201 34.93 -0.42 -11.06
C ASN A 201 36.13 -1.22 -11.59
N ASN A 202 36.21 -2.52 -11.28
CA ASN A 202 37.34 -3.38 -11.63
C ASN A 202 37.03 -4.34 -12.79
N GLY A 203 36.04 -4.03 -13.62
CA GLY A 203 35.74 -4.79 -14.84
C GLY A 203 34.95 -6.08 -14.58
N GLY A 204 34.12 -6.11 -13.54
CA GLY A 204 33.17 -7.20 -13.31
C GLY A 204 32.28 -7.43 -14.52
N THR A 205 31.93 -8.70 -14.76
CA THR A 205 31.07 -9.12 -15.87
C THR A 205 29.68 -9.51 -15.36
N ALA A 206 28.65 -8.84 -15.88
CA ALA A 206 27.26 -9.19 -15.59
C ALA A 206 26.90 -10.54 -16.22
N MET A 207 26.32 -11.43 -15.43
CA MET A 207 25.69 -12.66 -15.92
C MET A 207 24.37 -12.33 -16.61
N PRO A 208 23.85 -13.20 -17.49
CA PRO A 208 22.49 -13.06 -17.98
C PRO A 208 21.47 -12.96 -16.82
N LEU A 209 20.38 -12.22 -17.02
CA LEU A 209 19.28 -12.20 -16.06
C LEU A 209 18.75 -13.62 -15.81
N THR A 210 18.39 -13.91 -14.56
CA THR A 210 17.78 -15.20 -14.23
C THR A 210 16.51 -15.43 -15.04
N GLY A 211 16.39 -16.62 -15.64
CA GLY A 211 15.22 -17.00 -16.44
C GLY A 211 14.00 -17.38 -15.60
N ALA A 212 12.96 -17.93 -16.24
CA ALA A 212 11.71 -18.36 -15.59
C ALA A 212 11.90 -19.40 -14.47
N TYR A 213 12.97 -20.20 -14.53
CA TYR A 213 13.35 -21.17 -13.50
C TYR A 213 14.38 -20.62 -12.50
N GLY A 214 14.62 -19.30 -12.49
CA GLY A 214 15.59 -18.66 -11.61
C GLY A 214 17.05 -18.94 -11.99
N LYS A 215 17.29 -19.60 -13.13
CA LYS A 215 18.61 -20.00 -13.58
C LYS A 215 19.36 -18.88 -14.29
N SER A 216 20.63 -18.69 -13.97
CA SER A 216 21.61 -17.96 -14.79
C SER A 216 22.94 -18.72 -14.88
N GLN A 217 23.73 -18.48 -15.92
CA GLN A 217 24.98 -19.21 -16.16
C GLN A 217 26.05 -18.36 -16.86
N ALA A 218 27.31 -18.54 -16.44
CA ALA A 218 28.51 -18.05 -17.09
C ALA A 218 29.45 -19.23 -17.41
N ASN A 219 30.05 -19.23 -18.60
CA ASN A 219 30.89 -20.33 -19.10
C ASN A 219 32.27 -19.80 -19.49
N ASN A 220 33.22 -20.72 -19.69
CA ASN A 220 34.59 -20.41 -20.13
C ASN A 220 35.34 -19.48 -19.16
N LEU A 221 35.12 -19.65 -17.86
CA LEU A 221 35.74 -18.86 -16.82
C LEU A 221 37.18 -19.32 -16.58
N ASP A 222 38.09 -18.35 -16.41
CA ASP A 222 39.45 -18.61 -15.95
C ASP A 222 39.43 -19.17 -14.53
N LEU A 223 40.40 -20.02 -14.18
CA LEU A 223 40.46 -20.57 -12.84
C LEU A 223 40.98 -19.52 -11.85
N GLY A 224 40.41 -19.46 -10.65
CA GLY A 224 40.76 -18.49 -9.63
C GLY A 224 39.65 -18.27 -8.61
N LEU A 225 39.88 -17.29 -7.75
CA LEU A 225 38.90 -16.77 -6.82
C LEU A 225 38.05 -15.70 -7.49
N TYR A 226 36.75 -15.81 -7.37
CA TYR A 226 35.77 -14.83 -7.81
C TYR A 226 35.06 -14.20 -6.62
N ILE A 227 34.79 -12.89 -6.71
CA ILE A 227 33.75 -12.25 -5.90
C ILE A 227 32.50 -12.10 -6.77
N ILE A 228 31.34 -12.42 -6.22
CA ILE A 228 30.05 -12.36 -6.91
C ILE A 228 29.12 -11.44 -6.11
N ALA A 229 28.48 -10.49 -6.78
CA ALA A 229 27.52 -9.55 -6.18
C ALA A 229 26.21 -9.53 -6.96
N GLU A 230 25.07 -9.43 -6.28
CA GLU A 230 23.78 -9.20 -6.91
C GLU A 230 23.64 -7.72 -7.28
N THR A 231 23.58 -7.41 -8.57
CA THR A 231 23.66 -6.03 -9.10
C THR A 231 22.35 -5.51 -9.68
N LYS A 232 21.38 -6.39 -9.95
CA LYS A 232 20.01 -6.02 -10.34
C LYS A 232 19.00 -6.96 -9.71
N CYS A 233 17.96 -6.40 -9.12
CA CYS A 233 16.85 -7.16 -8.56
C CYS A 233 15.52 -6.75 -9.23
N PRO A 234 14.59 -7.67 -9.49
CA PRO A 234 13.26 -7.38 -10.02
C PRO A 234 12.31 -6.83 -8.93
N GLU A 235 11.12 -6.40 -9.34
CA GLU A 235 10.11 -5.71 -8.50
C GLU A 235 9.72 -6.46 -7.22
N MET A 236 9.74 -7.79 -7.27
CA MET A 236 9.32 -8.65 -6.16
C MET A 236 10.43 -8.91 -5.13
N VAL A 237 11.66 -8.44 -5.32
CA VAL A 237 12.78 -8.73 -4.42
C VAL A 237 12.98 -7.60 -3.42
N THR A 238 12.87 -7.93 -2.13
CA THR A 238 13.06 -6.98 -1.02
C THR A 238 14.48 -6.97 -0.48
N SER A 239 15.23 -8.05 -0.67
CA SER A 239 16.60 -8.15 -0.16
C SER A 239 17.51 -8.76 -1.21
N THR A 240 18.63 -8.09 -1.49
CA THR A 240 19.70 -8.64 -2.33
C THR A 240 20.49 -9.69 -1.56
N CYS A 241 21.04 -10.67 -2.29
CA CYS A 241 22.00 -11.60 -1.73
C CYS A 241 23.24 -10.84 -1.22
N ALA A 242 23.83 -11.29 -0.12
CA ALA A 242 25.13 -10.77 0.28
C ALA A 242 26.18 -11.18 -0.77
N PRO A 243 27.17 -10.32 -1.10
CA PRO A 243 28.30 -10.73 -1.92
C PRO A 243 29.01 -11.93 -1.30
N PHE A 244 29.54 -12.82 -2.13
CA PHE A 244 30.22 -14.03 -1.68
C PHE A 244 31.39 -14.38 -2.60
N PHE A 245 32.38 -15.06 -2.02
CA PHE A 245 33.48 -15.61 -2.80
C PHE A 245 33.07 -16.93 -3.46
N LEU A 246 33.71 -17.24 -4.58
CA LEU A 246 33.60 -18.54 -5.24
C LEU A 246 34.96 -18.92 -5.82
N SER A 247 35.45 -20.10 -5.48
CA SER A 247 36.64 -20.65 -6.13
C SER A 247 36.24 -21.51 -7.32
N ILE A 248 36.95 -21.34 -8.43
CA ILE A 248 36.82 -22.17 -9.63
C ILE A 248 38.23 -22.66 -10.00
N PRO A 249 38.54 -23.97 -9.91
CA PRO A 249 37.68 -25.02 -9.40
C PRO A 249 37.58 -24.99 -7.87
N MET A 250 36.58 -25.70 -7.33
CA MET A 250 36.47 -26.00 -5.90
C MET A 250 36.31 -27.51 -5.67
N SER A 251 36.50 -28.01 -4.45
CA SER A 251 36.02 -29.34 -4.11
C SER A 251 34.51 -29.29 -3.79
N PRO A 252 33.74 -30.37 -4.02
CA PRO A 252 32.39 -30.45 -3.51
C PRO A 252 32.38 -30.31 -1.99
N VAL A 253 31.36 -29.64 -1.44
CA VAL A 253 31.08 -29.68 0.00
C VAL A 253 30.20 -30.89 0.27
N SER A 254 30.57 -31.72 1.25
CA SER A 254 29.73 -32.85 1.66
C SER A 254 28.39 -32.34 2.19
N GLY A 255 27.29 -32.79 1.59
CA GLY A 255 25.93 -32.37 1.90
C GLY A 255 24.88 -33.34 1.38
N SER A 256 23.63 -32.87 1.25
CA SER A 256 22.49 -33.71 0.89
C SER A 256 22.59 -34.34 -0.50
N ASN A 257 23.24 -33.68 -1.46
CA ASN A 257 23.34 -34.09 -2.86
C ASN A 257 24.79 -34.41 -3.31
N ALA A 258 25.76 -34.37 -2.40
CA ALA A 258 27.15 -34.73 -2.67
C ALA A 258 27.79 -35.36 -1.42
N THR A 259 28.24 -36.62 -1.50
CA THR A 259 28.91 -37.32 -0.40
C THR A 259 30.41 -37.47 -0.63
N ASP A 260 30.90 -36.92 -1.73
CA ASP A 260 32.26 -37.04 -2.26
C ASP A 260 33.09 -35.76 -1.99
N GLY A 261 32.76 -35.05 -0.91
CA GLY A 261 33.45 -33.81 -0.58
C GLY A 261 34.94 -34.00 -0.42
N ASN A 262 35.72 -33.04 -0.93
CA ASN A 262 37.18 -33.08 -1.01
C ASN A 262 37.80 -34.22 -1.83
N THR A 263 37.01 -35.04 -2.56
CA THR A 263 37.59 -36.18 -3.32
C THR A 263 37.87 -35.89 -4.80
N ARG A 264 37.44 -34.74 -5.33
CA ARG A 264 37.66 -34.30 -6.72
C ARG A 264 37.52 -32.79 -6.88
N TRP A 265 37.97 -32.28 -8.04
CA TRP A 265 37.79 -30.88 -8.46
C TRP A 265 36.50 -30.69 -9.27
N LEU A 266 35.71 -29.68 -8.90
CA LEU A 266 34.56 -29.14 -9.64
C LEU A 266 34.99 -27.90 -10.43
N TYR A 267 35.03 -28.03 -11.75
CA TYR A 267 35.22 -26.91 -12.67
C TYR A 267 33.90 -26.26 -13.05
N ASP A 268 32.84 -27.06 -13.11
CA ASP A 268 31.46 -26.63 -13.32
C ASP A 268 30.74 -26.55 -11.97
N VAL A 269 30.57 -25.34 -11.46
CA VAL A 269 30.00 -25.10 -10.13
C VAL A 269 28.54 -24.67 -10.25
N THR A 270 27.67 -25.27 -9.44
CA THR A 270 26.26 -24.87 -9.30
C THR A 270 25.97 -24.37 -7.88
N ILE A 271 25.35 -23.19 -7.76
CA ILE A 271 25.05 -22.54 -6.49
C ILE A 271 23.58 -22.06 -6.37
N TYR A 272 23.14 -21.78 -5.14
CA TYR A 272 21.76 -21.40 -4.80
C TYR A 272 21.72 -20.16 -3.88
N PRO A 273 22.01 -18.95 -4.38
CA PRO A 273 21.99 -17.73 -3.58
C PRO A 273 20.58 -17.39 -3.05
N LYS A 274 20.50 -16.99 -1.77
CA LYS A 274 19.24 -16.72 -1.06
C LYS A 274 18.87 -15.24 -1.11
N ASN A 275 17.60 -14.94 -1.39
CA ASN A 275 16.99 -13.60 -1.26
C ASN A 275 15.67 -13.70 -0.52
N LEU A 276 15.22 -12.55 -0.03
CA LEU A 276 13.87 -12.36 0.45
C LEU A 276 13.09 -11.59 -0.62
N THR A 277 11.84 -11.98 -0.83
CA THR A 277 10.87 -11.23 -1.64
C THR A 277 9.86 -10.52 -0.75
N GLY A 278 9.20 -9.54 -1.32
CA GLY A 278 8.13 -8.76 -0.71
C GLY A 278 7.80 -7.58 -1.59
N ILE A 279 6.58 -7.10 -1.51
CA ILE A 279 6.11 -5.98 -2.32
C ILE A 279 5.59 -4.95 -1.33
N PRO A 280 5.72 -3.64 -1.61
CA PRO A 280 4.99 -2.64 -0.86
C PRO A 280 3.50 -3.02 -0.70
N THR A 281 2.85 -2.42 0.28
CA THR A 281 1.39 -2.44 0.35
C THR A 281 0.87 -1.07 -0.08
N LEU A 282 -0.39 -0.98 -0.50
CA LEU A 282 -1.08 0.28 -0.69
C LEU A 282 -2.52 0.10 -0.23
N THR A 283 -3.01 1.01 0.61
CA THR A 283 -4.43 1.11 0.96
C THR A 283 -4.87 2.55 0.98
N LYS A 284 -6.07 2.85 0.51
CA LYS A 284 -6.72 4.14 0.58
C LYS A 284 -8.01 4.04 1.37
N SER A 285 -8.27 5.06 2.16
CA SER A 285 -9.52 5.16 2.92
C SER A 285 -9.86 6.62 3.18
N LEU A 286 -11.12 6.86 3.50
CA LEU A 286 -11.67 8.16 3.76
C LEU A 286 -12.55 8.16 5.01
N ARG A 287 -12.83 9.35 5.50
CA ARG A 287 -13.92 9.62 6.44
C ARG A 287 -14.35 11.07 6.27
N GLU A 288 -15.58 11.39 6.63
CA GLU A 288 -15.97 12.78 6.78
C GLU A 288 -15.22 13.45 7.94
N ASN A 289 -14.99 14.75 7.80
CA ASN A 289 -14.27 15.51 8.80
C ASN A 289 -15.10 15.61 10.10
N VAL A 290 -14.39 15.55 11.22
CA VAL A 290 -14.97 15.69 12.58
C VAL A 290 -15.74 17.00 12.76
N ASN A 291 -15.38 18.06 12.04
CA ASN A 291 -16.04 19.36 12.16
C ASN A 291 -17.44 19.37 11.51
N ASP A 292 -17.67 18.51 10.53
CA ASP A 292 -18.93 18.42 9.79
C ASP A 292 -19.86 17.41 10.50
N THR A 293 -19.34 16.22 10.82
CA THR A 293 -20.14 15.14 11.45
C THR A 293 -20.29 15.22 12.97
N GLY A 294 -19.36 15.89 13.65
CA GLY A 294 -19.18 15.74 15.10
C GLY A 294 -18.81 14.33 15.57
N LYS A 295 -18.53 13.38 14.64
CA LYS A 295 -18.05 12.01 14.85
C LYS A 295 -16.52 11.98 14.61
N HIS A 296 -15.86 10.82 14.73
CA HIS A 296 -14.41 10.67 14.42
C HIS A 296 -13.45 11.51 15.28
N LYS A 297 -13.61 11.40 16.62
CA LYS A 297 -12.82 12.14 17.63
C LYS A 297 -11.60 11.37 18.13
N GLY A 298 -11.16 10.37 17.39
CA GLY A 298 -9.98 9.57 17.71
C GLY A 298 -8.70 10.40 17.71
N ALA A 299 -7.61 9.77 18.15
CA ALA A 299 -6.30 10.40 18.11
C ALA A 299 -5.86 10.62 16.66
N THR A 300 -4.96 11.59 16.42
CA THR A 300 -4.45 11.88 15.07
C THR A 300 -3.79 10.68 14.39
N ASN A 301 -3.26 9.73 15.16
CA ASN A 301 -2.64 8.49 14.66
C ASN A 301 -3.58 7.27 14.69
N ASP A 302 -4.86 7.44 15.01
CA ASP A 302 -5.86 6.38 14.91
C ASP A 302 -6.29 6.21 13.45
N VAL A 303 -5.62 5.29 12.75
CA VAL A 303 -5.90 4.97 11.35
C VAL A 303 -7.23 4.23 11.14
N THR A 304 -7.93 3.88 12.23
CA THR A 304 -9.21 3.16 12.22
C THR A 304 -10.39 4.02 12.68
N ASP A 305 -10.14 5.28 13.05
CA ASP A 305 -11.18 6.18 13.54
C ASP A 305 -12.08 6.66 12.41
N GLY A 306 -13.08 5.83 12.07
CA GLY A 306 -14.06 6.11 11.02
C GLY A 306 -13.56 5.96 9.60
N TYR A 307 -12.28 5.67 9.40
CA TYR A 307 -11.73 5.46 8.07
C TYR A 307 -12.29 4.18 7.45
N ALA A 308 -12.87 4.31 6.27
CA ALA A 308 -13.42 3.25 5.46
C ALA A 308 -13.12 3.49 3.98
N ASN A 309 -13.34 2.49 3.15
CA ASN A 309 -13.21 2.61 1.69
C ASN A 309 -14.43 3.30 1.04
N THR A 310 -15.53 3.44 1.78
CA THR A 310 -16.73 4.14 1.34
C THR A 310 -17.21 5.09 2.43
N GLY A 311 -17.88 6.16 2.00
CA GLY A 311 -18.57 7.08 2.90
C GLY A 311 -19.57 7.93 2.14
N THR A 312 -20.41 8.63 2.86
CA THR A 312 -21.37 9.58 2.30
C THR A 312 -20.92 11.00 2.63
N ALA A 313 -21.44 11.97 1.89
CA ALA A 313 -21.21 13.38 2.17
C ALA A 313 -22.35 14.26 1.62
N SER A 314 -22.57 15.38 2.28
CA SER A 314 -23.36 16.51 1.80
C SER A 314 -22.45 17.57 1.15
N ASP A 315 -23.03 18.46 0.35
CA ASP A 315 -22.25 19.56 -0.24
C ASP A 315 -21.51 20.38 0.84
N GLY A 316 -20.26 20.71 0.54
CA GLY A 316 -19.41 21.53 1.38
C GLY A 316 -18.67 20.73 2.45
N ASP A 317 -19.04 19.46 2.68
CA ASP A 317 -18.37 18.62 3.64
C ASP A 317 -16.93 18.36 3.22
N VAL A 318 -16.07 18.37 4.24
CA VAL A 318 -14.66 18.09 4.11
C VAL A 318 -14.44 16.60 4.34
N ILE A 319 -13.73 15.94 3.43
CA ILE A 319 -13.38 14.54 3.52
C ILE A 319 -11.90 14.44 3.90
N ASP A 320 -11.60 13.76 5.00
CA ASP A 320 -10.24 13.39 5.38
C ASP A 320 -9.87 12.10 4.62
N TYR A 321 -8.85 12.16 3.78
CA TYR A 321 -8.27 10.97 3.12
C TYR A 321 -6.99 10.54 3.81
N GLN A 322 -6.75 9.23 3.82
CA GLN A 322 -5.45 8.66 4.14
C GLN A 322 -5.03 7.60 3.12
N ILE A 323 -3.74 7.60 2.81
CA ILE A 323 -3.05 6.56 2.06
C ILE A 323 -2.06 5.90 3.01
N LEU A 324 -2.07 4.57 3.10
CA LEU A 324 -1.08 3.79 3.85
C LEU A 324 -0.29 2.91 2.90
N SER A 325 1.02 2.86 3.08
CA SER A 325 1.89 1.97 2.33
C SER A 325 3.04 1.45 3.19
N THR A 326 3.33 0.15 3.09
CA THR A 326 4.58 -0.40 3.61
C THR A 326 5.67 -0.17 2.58
N LEU A 327 6.77 0.48 2.95
CA LEU A 327 7.92 0.67 2.06
C LEU A 327 8.68 -0.65 1.90
N ALA A 328 9.12 -0.94 0.68
CA ALA A 328 9.91 -2.11 0.41
C ALA A 328 11.31 -2.01 1.04
N SER A 329 11.89 -3.15 1.38
CA SER A 329 13.19 -3.16 2.07
C SER A 329 14.32 -2.61 1.19
N ILE A 330 15.33 -2.09 1.87
CA ILE A 330 16.49 -1.38 1.33
C ILE A 330 17.73 -1.97 1.99
N THR A 331 18.43 -2.83 1.26
CA THR A 331 19.53 -3.66 1.80
C THR A 331 20.89 -3.30 1.22
N SER A 332 20.91 -2.59 0.09
CA SER A 332 22.08 -1.99 -0.54
C SER A 332 21.65 -0.84 -1.47
N LYS A 333 22.62 -0.12 -2.04
CA LYS A 333 22.38 0.94 -3.02
C LYS A 333 21.63 0.44 -4.24
N SER A 334 21.73 -0.83 -4.60
CA SER A 334 20.99 -1.46 -5.70
C SER A 334 19.47 -1.57 -5.43
N THR A 335 19.05 -1.41 -4.16
CA THR A 335 17.63 -1.40 -3.75
C THR A 335 17.15 -0.02 -3.31
N TYR A 336 17.92 1.04 -3.55
CA TYR A 336 17.46 2.39 -3.24
C TYR A 336 16.27 2.78 -4.09
N TYR A 337 15.32 3.49 -3.49
CA TYR A 337 14.35 4.26 -4.24
C TYR A 337 15.08 5.36 -5.01
N SER A 338 15.07 5.27 -6.32
CA SER A 338 15.53 6.34 -7.22
C SER A 338 14.41 7.29 -7.59
N GLU A 339 13.16 6.79 -7.57
CA GLU A 339 11.93 7.56 -7.73
C GLU A 339 10.84 6.94 -6.84
N LEU A 340 9.99 7.78 -6.25
CA LEU A 340 8.81 7.40 -5.47
C LEU A 340 7.78 8.52 -5.55
N ALA A 341 6.57 8.19 -6.00
CA ALA A 341 5.47 9.11 -6.13
C ALA A 341 4.13 8.47 -5.77
N PHE A 342 3.19 9.30 -5.31
CA PHE A 342 1.79 8.96 -5.12
C PHE A 342 0.97 9.89 -6.01
N ILE A 343 0.24 9.32 -6.96
CA ILE A 343 -0.60 10.02 -7.92
C ILE A 343 -2.04 9.74 -7.54
N ASP A 344 -2.76 10.77 -7.17
CA ASP A 344 -4.10 10.72 -6.63
C ASP A 344 -5.07 11.39 -7.59
N THR A 345 -6.23 10.79 -7.86
CA THR A 345 -7.21 11.30 -8.83
C THR A 345 -8.60 11.34 -8.20
N LEU A 346 -9.12 12.55 -8.02
CA LEU A 346 -10.49 12.80 -7.60
C LEU A 346 -11.43 12.84 -8.82
N SER A 347 -12.58 12.19 -8.71
CA SER A 347 -13.68 12.36 -9.66
C SER A 347 -14.12 13.84 -9.73
N PRO A 348 -14.84 14.24 -10.79
CA PRO A 348 -15.50 15.54 -10.83
C PRO A 348 -16.43 15.74 -9.61
N GLY A 349 -16.66 16.99 -9.24
CA GLY A 349 -17.40 17.35 -8.02
C GLY A 349 -16.58 17.33 -6.72
N LEU A 350 -15.33 16.87 -6.74
CA LEU A 350 -14.41 16.92 -5.59
C LEU A 350 -13.21 17.84 -5.85
N SER A 351 -12.77 18.55 -4.82
CA SER A 351 -11.58 19.43 -4.92
C SER A 351 -10.62 19.27 -3.76
N TYR A 352 -9.31 19.20 -4.03
CA TYR A 352 -8.28 19.17 -3.00
C TYR A 352 -8.22 20.46 -2.16
N ASN A 353 -8.15 20.30 -0.84
CA ASN A 353 -7.90 21.38 0.11
C ASN A 353 -6.40 21.63 0.23
N LYS A 354 -5.81 22.19 -0.83
CA LYS A 354 -4.35 22.35 -1.03
C LYS A 354 -3.60 22.85 0.21
N ASN A 355 -2.30 22.49 0.29
CA ASN A 355 -1.37 22.87 1.35
C ASN A 355 -1.65 22.25 2.72
N ASP A 356 -2.27 21.06 2.74
CA ASP A 356 -2.63 20.32 3.94
C ASP A 356 -2.01 18.91 4.01
N ILE A 357 -1.13 18.59 3.07
CA ILE A 357 -0.52 17.26 2.96
C ILE A 357 0.46 17.02 4.09
N LEU A 358 0.30 15.89 4.76
CA LEU A 358 1.21 15.39 5.78
C LEU A 358 1.67 13.98 5.45
N ILE A 359 2.99 13.77 5.39
CA ILE A 359 3.60 12.44 5.20
C ILE A 359 4.24 12.02 6.51
N GLU A 360 3.79 10.92 7.09
CA GLU A 360 4.28 10.39 8.36
C GLU A 360 4.90 9.01 8.16
N PHE A 361 6.00 8.73 8.85
CA PHE A 361 6.69 7.44 8.82
C PHE A 361 6.57 6.75 10.16
N PHE A 362 6.21 5.47 10.16
CA PHE A 362 6.01 4.65 11.36
C PHE A 362 6.79 3.35 11.28
N SER A 363 7.25 2.86 12.43
CA SER A 363 7.94 1.55 12.50
C SER A 363 7.00 0.34 12.53
N ASP A 364 5.68 0.58 12.50
CA ASP A 364 4.64 -0.45 12.59
C ASP A 364 3.42 -0.09 11.73
N ALA A 365 2.76 -1.12 11.20
CA ALA A 365 1.60 -1.00 10.32
C ALA A 365 0.36 -0.37 10.99
N ALA A 366 0.27 -0.41 12.32
CA ALA A 366 -0.82 0.22 13.07
C ALA A 366 -0.63 1.75 13.24
N CYS A 367 0.45 2.32 12.70
CA CYS A 367 0.80 3.73 12.82
C CYS A 367 0.89 4.24 14.27
N THR A 368 1.37 3.40 15.19
CA THR A 368 1.46 3.75 16.62
C THR A 368 2.81 4.35 17.02
N ASN A 369 3.90 4.00 16.34
CA ASN A 369 5.25 4.46 16.65
C ASN A 369 5.79 5.38 15.55
N LEU A 370 5.50 6.68 15.68
CA LEU A 370 5.96 7.72 14.76
C LEU A 370 7.49 7.86 14.78
N LEU A 371 8.08 7.93 13.59
CA LEU A 371 9.52 8.10 13.36
C LEU A 371 9.87 9.51 12.88
N ASP A 372 9.09 10.04 11.92
CA ASP A 372 9.20 11.39 11.39
C ASP A 372 7.89 11.80 10.71
N SER A 373 7.72 13.11 10.50
CA SER A 373 6.56 13.72 9.85
C SER A 373 7.02 14.86 8.94
N TRP A 374 6.57 14.87 7.70
CA TRP A 374 6.96 15.81 6.65
C TRP A 374 5.75 16.58 6.16
N ASP A 375 5.86 17.91 6.27
CA ASP A 375 5.01 18.85 5.54
C ASP A 375 5.76 19.38 4.31
N GLU A 376 5.04 20.10 3.44
CA GLU A 376 5.59 20.68 2.22
C GLU A 376 6.78 21.63 2.47
N SER A 377 6.86 22.25 3.66
CA SER A 377 7.91 23.22 3.99
C SER A 377 9.28 22.59 4.18
N LYS A 378 9.34 21.27 4.47
CA LYS A 378 10.61 20.54 4.64
C LYS A 378 11.36 20.31 3.32
N GLY A 379 10.67 20.41 2.18
CA GLY A 379 11.26 20.18 0.86
C GLY A 379 11.64 18.73 0.55
N TYR A 380 11.18 17.76 1.35
CA TYR A 380 11.42 16.34 1.09
C TYR A 380 10.57 15.79 -0.05
N PHE A 381 9.40 16.38 -0.32
CA PHE A 381 8.53 16.05 -1.44
C PHE A 381 8.05 17.33 -2.12
N LYS A 382 7.48 17.18 -3.31
CA LYS A 382 6.80 18.23 -4.07
C LYS A 382 5.39 17.79 -4.38
N VAL A 383 4.49 18.76 -4.48
CA VAL A 383 3.08 18.54 -4.83
C VAL A 383 2.79 19.32 -6.10
N SER A 384 2.16 18.66 -7.06
CA SER A 384 1.64 19.30 -8.27
C SER A 384 0.18 18.92 -8.49
N TYR A 385 -0.57 19.81 -9.13
CA TYR A 385 -1.98 19.61 -9.43
C TYR A 385 -2.22 19.79 -10.93
N SER A 386 -3.01 18.90 -11.51
CA SER A 386 -3.43 18.93 -12.91
C SER A 386 -4.88 18.47 -13.05
N SER A 387 -5.40 18.43 -14.27
CA SER A 387 -6.72 17.88 -14.56
C SER A 387 -6.67 16.96 -15.79
N THR A 388 -7.50 15.93 -15.80
CA THR A 388 -7.65 15.03 -16.96
C THR A 388 -8.54 15.65 -18.03
N SER A 389 -8.66 15.00 -19.19
CA SER A 389 -9.62 15.40 -20.23
C SER A 389 -11.08 15.22 -19.83
N LYS A 390 -11.36 14.48 -18.75
CA LYS A 390 -12.69 14.27 -18.16
C LYS A 390 -12.97 15.27 -17.01
N ASN A 391 -12.11 16.27 -16.82
CA ASN A 391 -12.17 17.23 -15.71
C ASN A 391 -11.98 16.61 -14.31
N GLU A 392 -11.40 15.42 -14.20
CA GLU A 392 -10.96 14.87 -12.91
C GLU A 392 -9.77 15.68 -12.40
N SER A 393 -9.67 15.88 -11.08
CA SER A 393 -8.55 16.58 -10.46
C SER A 393 -7.47 15.59 -10.08
N VAL A 394 -6.23 15.84 -10.50
CA VAL A 394 -5.08 14.97 -10.22
C VAL A 394 -4.09 15.69 -9.31
N MET A 395 -3.69 15.05 -8.22
CA MET A 395 -2.61 15.47 -7.33
C MET A 395 -1.43 14.50 -7.47
N THR A 396 -0.21 15.01 -7.66
CA THR A 396 1.01 14.20 -7.65
C THR A 396 1.91 14.63 -6.51
N ILE A 397 2.17 13.71 -5.59
CA ILE A 397 3.12 13.83 -4.48
C ILE A 397 4.39 13.09 -4.89
N GLU A 398 5.45 13.82 -5.21
CA GLU A 398 6.72 13.26 -5.70
C GLU A 398 7.84 13.49 -4.68
N MET A 399 8.54 12.43 -4.30
CA MET A 399 9.71 12.54 -3.41
C MET A 399 10.86 13.23 -4.13
N THR A 400 11.45 14.25 -3.50
CA THR A 400 12.65 14.91 -4.03
C THR A 400 13.90 14.05 -3.82
N ALA A 401 15.01 14.41 -4.46
CA ALA A 401 16.31 13.80 -4.18
C ALA A 401 16.68 13.83 -2.67
N GLN A 402 16.28 14.88 -1.95
CA GLN A 402 16.49 14.97 -0.50
C GLN A 402 15.61 13.98 0.26
N GLY A 403 14.32 13.87 -0.09
CA GLY A 403 13.39 12.92 0.51
C GLY A 403 13.77 11.46 0.25
N LEU A 404 14.16 11.15 -0.99
CA LEU A 404 14.68 9.84 -1.36
C LEU A 404 15.96 9.50 -0.58
N ASN A 405 16.89 10.44 -0.41
CA ASN A 405 18.07 10.20 0.42
C ASN A 405 17.69 9.90 1.88
N GLU A 406 16.72 10.63 2.44
CA GLU A 406 16.23 10.38 3.79
C GLU A 406 15.60 8.98 3.90
N ILE A 407 14.72 8.62 2.96
CA ILE A 407 14.10 7.28 2.89
C ILE A 407 15.15 6.17 2.79
N ASN A 408 16.16 6.34 1.95
CA ASN A 408 17.14 5.29 1.66
C ASN A 408 18.20 5.13 2.76
N THR A 409 18.58 6.21 3.44
CA THR A 409 19.83 6.22 4.23
C THR A 409 19.66 6.50 5.72
N ASN A 410 18.48 6.98 6.14
CA ASN A 410 18.23 7.32 7.54
C ASN A 410 18.52 6.15 8.50
N LYS A 411 18.99 6.47 9.70
CA LYS A 411 19.46 5.50 10.70
C LYS A 411 18.57 5.39 11.94
N ARG A 412 17.39 6.00 11.97
CA ARG A 412 16.45 5.98 13.11
C ARG A 412 15.94 4.57 13.41
N VAL A 413 15.65 3.80 12.35
CA VAL A 413 15.10 2.44 12.47
C VAL A 413 16.22 1.42 12.57
N TYR A 414 17.19 1.53 11.67
CA TYR A 414 18.33 0.63 11.58
C TYR A 414 19.61 1.32 12.04
N THR A 415 19.78 1.39 13.37
CA THR A 415 20.88 2.08 14.05
C THR A 415 22.15 1.23 14.17
N GLY A 416 22.01 -0.09 14.20
CA GLY A 416 23.12 -1.02 14.36
C GLY A 416 23.83 -1.25 13.04
N ALA A 417 25.16 -1.17 13.04
CA ALA A 417 25.94 -1.43 11.83
C ALA A 417 25.73 -2.88 11.32
N SER A 418 25.49 -3.84 12.21
CA SER A 418 25.16 -5.23 11.86
C SER A 418 23.79 -5.45 11.20
N MET A 419 22.97 -4.43 11.05
CA MET A 419 21.64 -4.55 10.44
C MET A 419 21.75 -4.59 8.91
N ILE A 420 21.03 -5.52 8.29
CA ILE A 420 21.01 -5.74 6.84
C ILE A 420 20.20 -4.64 6.12
N ASN A 421 19.17 -4.13 6.79
CA ASN A 421 18.27 -3.12 6.25
C ASN A 421 18.74 -1.71 6.61
N SER A 422 18.33 -0.73 5.81
CA SER A 422 18.69 0.67 5.95
C SER A 422 17.50 1.61 5.73
N GLY A 423 17.64 2.88 6.12
CA GLY A 423 16.61 3.87 5.87
C GLY A 423 15.29 3.55 6.56
N TYR A 424 14.20 3.80 5.85
CA TYR A 424 12.84 3.44 6.23
C TYR A 424 12.38 2.09 5.62
N SER A 425 13.30 1.15 5.39
CA SER A 425 12.93 -0.22 5.00
C SER A 425 11.81 -0.76 5.88
N ASP A 426 10.82 -1.42 5.27
CA ASP A 426 9.71 -2.11 5.96
C ASP A 426 8.88 -1.22 6.89
N CYS A 427 9.07 0.10 6.83
CA CYS A 427 8.29 1.06 7.61
C CYS A 427 6.98 1.36 6.89
N THR A 428 6.00 1.84 7.65
CA THR A 428 4.73 2.29 7.10
C THR A 428 4.80 3.79 6.86
N VAL A 429 4.51 4.22 5.63
CA VAL A 429 4.24 5.61 5.30
C VAL A 429 2.73 5.82 5.35
N ARG A 430 2.31 6.92 5.98
CA ARG A 430 0.94 7.42 5.96
C ARG A 430 0.95 8.80 5.32
N ILE A 431 0.09 9.00 4.33
CA ILE A 431 -0.13 10.30 3.71
C ILE A 431 -1.56 10.71 4.03
N THR A 432 -1.75 11.88 4.62
CA THR A 432 -3.09 12.46 4.82
C THR A 432 -3.22 13.77 4.06
N TYR A 433 -4.42 14.02 3.56
CA TYR A 433 -4.84 15.25 2.90
C TYR A 433 -6.37 15.32 2.95
N LYS A 434 -6.94 16.45 2.55
CA LYS A 434 -8.39 16.63 2.53
C LYS A 434 -8.90 17.03 1.15
N ALA A 435 -10.15 16.69 0.89
CA ALA A 435 -10.91 17.26 -0.21
C ALA A 435 -12.24 17.81 0.30
N THR A 436 -12.89 18.62 -0.52
CA THR A 436 -14.25 19.09 -0.28
C THR A 436 -15.14 18.61 -1.42
N MET A 437 -16.32 18.09 -1.07
CA MET A 437 -17.35 17.74 -2.04
C MET A 437 -18.16 18.98 -2.40
N HIS A 438 -18.41 19.16 -3.69
CA HIS A 438 -19.27 20.19 -4.26
C HIS A 438 -20.41 19.48 -4.99
N SER A 439 -21.63 19.96 -4.84
CA SER A 439 -22.82 19.47 -5.52
C SER A 439 -23.08 20.31 -6.75
N ASP A 440 -22.86 19.70 -7.91
CA ASP A 440 -23.18 20.27 -9.21
C ASP A 440 -23.54 19.14 -10.20
N ASP A 441 -23.63 19.47 -11.49
CA ASP A 441 -23.94 18.55 -12.58
C ASP A 441 -22.76 17.62 -12.96
N SER A 442 -21.57 17.82 -12.36
CA SER A 442 -20.41 16.96 -12.55
C SER A 442 -20.35 15.80 -11.54
N VAL A 443 -21.10 15.89 -10.44
CA VAL A 443 -21.19 14.85 -9.40
C VAL A 443 -22.09 13.72 -9.84
N VAL A 444 -21.71 12.49 -9.50
CA VAL A 444 -22.56 11.32 -9.63
C VAL A 444 -23.35 11.11 -8.35
N TYR A 445 -24.69 11.14 -8.44
CA TYR A 445 -25.58 10.88 -7.31
C TYR A 445 -26.02 9.41 -7.32
N GLY A 446 -26.17 8.78 -6.15
CA GLY A 446 -26.60 7.38 -6.05
C GLY A 446 -25.48 6.35 -6.06
N ASN A 447 -25.83 5.09 -6.35
CA ASN A 447 -25.01 3.90 -6.13
C ASN A 447 -23.71 3.81 -6.94
N SER A 448 -23.55 4.60 -8.01
CA SER A 448 -22.28 4.63 -8.74
C SER A 448 -21.16 5.30 -7.95
N GLY A 449 -21.49 6.22 -7.03
CA GLY A 449 -20.51 6.91 -6.20
C GLY A 449 -19.51 7.77 -6.98
N ASN A 450 -18.59 8.38 -6.23
CA ASN A 450 -17.58 9.32 -6.71
C ASN A 450 -16.21 8.81 -6.25
N PRO A 451 -15.44 8.15 -7.14
CA PRO A 451 -14.17 7.54 -6.77
C PRO A 451 -13.09 8.58 -6.51
N ASN A 452 -12.21 8.24 -5.58
CA ASN A 452 -10.93 8.89 -5.37
C ASN A 452 -9.84 7.82 -5.40
N GLU A 453 -9.04 7.85 -6.45
CA GLU A 453 -8.13 6.77 -6.79
C GLU A 453 -6.68 7.15 -6.44
N VAL A 454 -5.83 6.17 -6.12
CA VAL A 454 -4.41 6.40 -5.89
C VAL A 454 -3.57 5.37 -6.63
N VAL A 455 -2.47 5.85 -7.21
CA VAL A 455 -1.40 5.04 -7.76
C VAL A 455 -0.10 5.37 -7.03
N MET A 456 0.49 4.36 -6.39
CA MET A 456 1.87 4.43 -5.91
C MET A 456 2.78 3.99 -7.04
N LEU A 457 3.77 4.80 -7.37
CA LEU A 457 4.77 4.52 -8.40
C LEU A 457 6.17 4.62 -7.80
N TRP A 458 7.01 3.62 -8.04
CA TRP A 458 8.39 3.65 -7.59
C TRP A 458 9.36 3.02 -8.58
N LYS A 459 10.64 3.35 -8.42
CA LYS A 459 11.72 2.79 -9.22
C LYS A 459 12.95 2.52 -8.37
N ARG A 460 13.50 1.30 -8.46
CA ARG A 460 14.78 0.99 -7.82
C ARG A 460 15.93 1.54 -8.66
N SER A 461 16.99 1.96 -7.98
CA SER A 461 18.25 2.43 -8.61
C SER A 461 18.95 1.40 -9.50
N SER A 462 18.70 0.10 -9.30
CA SER A 462 19.20 -0.98 -10.17
C SER A 462 18.30 -1.26 -11.37
N GLN A 463 17.15 -0.60 -11.47
CA GLN A 463 16.15 -0.83 -12.50
C GLN A 463 15.98 0.42 -13.38
N ASP A 464 15.48 0.19 -14.59
CA ASP A 464 15.19 1.20 -15.60
C ASP A 464 13.69 1.44 -15.82
N TYR A 465 12.83 0.64 -15.19
CA TYR A 465 11.37 0.68 -15.28
C TYR A 465 10.73 1.10 -13.93
N TYR A 466 9.42 1.36 -13.95
CA TYR A 466 8.63 1.63 -12.75
C TYR A 466 7.83 0.41 -12.33
N ASP A 467 7.60 0.31 -11.03
CA ASP A 467 6.61 -0.57 -10.44
C ASP A 467 5.44 0.28 -9.92
N THR A 468 4.25 -0.30 -9.89
CA THR A 468 3.03 0.41 -9.51
C THR A 468 2.08 -0.43 -8.64
N LEU A 469 1.46 0.20 -7.66
CA LEU A 469 0.30 -0.31 -6.92
C LEU A 469 -0.88 0.65 -7.08
N VAL A 470 -2.11 0.15 -6.99
CA VAL A 470 -3.33 0.97 -7.09
C VAL A 470 -4.32 0.64 -5.98
N ASP A 471 -5.08 1.63 -5.54
CA ASP A 471 -6.22 1.47 -4.63
C ASP A 471 -7.19 2.66 -4.73
N ASP A 472 -8.39 2.55 -4.15
CA ASP A 472 -9.39 3.64 -4.19
C ASP A 472 -10.23 3.78 -2.91
N ALA A 473 -11.01 4.85 -2.85
CA ALA A 473 -12.10 5.02 -1.91
C ALA A 473 -13.23 5.84 -2.57
N HIS A 474 -14.48 5.66 -2.15
CA HIS A 474 -15.66 6.23 -2.82
C HIS A 474 -16.54 7.08 -1.89
N ILE A 475 -16.93 8.26 -2.35
CA ILE A 475 -17.94 9.11 -1.71
C ILE A 475 -19.29 8.99 -2.43
N PHE A 476 -20.37 8.89 -1.66
CA PHE A 476 -21.73 8.84 -2.19
C PHE A 476 -22.54 10.04 -1.71
N THR A 477 -23.42 10.54 -2.58
CA THR A 477 -24.37 11.60 -2.25
C THR A 477 -25.67 11.39 -3.01
N TYR A 478 -26.77 11.96 -2.51
CA TYR A 478 -28.12 11.66 -2.93
C TYR A 478 -28.94 12.92 -3.17
N ALA A 479 -30.15 12.72 -3.67
CA ALA A 479 -31.09 13.77 -3.96
C ALA A 479 -32.49 13.46 -3.41
N VAL A 480 -33.29 14.51 -3.27
CA VAL A 480 -34.72 14.43 -2.97
C VAL A 480 -35.49 15.11 -4.08
N GLU A 481 -36.51 14.44 -4.61
CA GLU A 481 -37.48 15.01 -5.55
C GLU A 481 -38.87 15.08 -4.91
N LEU A 482 -39.38 16.29 -4.74
CA LEU A 482 -40.72 16.56 -4.23
C LEU A 482 -41.62 17.05 -5.37
N VAL A 483 -42.63 16.25 -5.70
CA VAL A 483 -43.70 16.62 -6.63
C VAL A 483 -44.82 17.34 -5.89
N LYS A 484 -44.97 18.63 -6.15
CA LYS A 484 -45.98 19.50 -5.57
C LYS A 484 -47.19 19.66 -6.50
N LEU A 485 -48.37 19.32 -5.97
CA LEU A 485 -49.65 19.50 -6.65
C LEU A 485 -50.66 20.31 -5.82
N PHE A 486 -51.70 20.77 -6.51
CA PHE A 486 -52.91 21.33 -5.92
C PHE A 486 -54.10 20.44 -6.28
N SER A 487 -55.02 20.20 -5.35
CA SER A 487 -56.12 19.24 -5.53
C SER A 487 -57.02 19.51 -6.75
N ASP A 488 -57.07 20.75 -7.23
CA ASP A 488 -57.82 21.17 -8.42
C ASP A 488 -56.94 21.78 -9.53
N ALA A 489 -55.61 21.60 -9.44
CA ALA A 489 -54.60 22.07 -10.41
C ALA A 489 -54.64 23.58 -10.72
N LYS A 490 -55.14 24.40 -9.80
CA LYS A 490 -55.31 25.86 -10.01
C LYS A 490 -54.40 26.74 -9.17
N GLY A 491 -53.63 26.18 -8.25
CA GLY A 491 -52.75 26.96 -7.40
C GLY A 491 -51.48 27.42 -8.12
N ASP A 492 -50.86 28.46 -7.58
CA ASP A 492 -49.60 29.03 -8.06
C ASP A 492 -48.41 28.51 -7.24
N TYR A 493 -47.48 27.82 -7.91
CA TYR A 493 -46.29 27.26 -7.28
C TYR A 493 -45.33 28.32 -6.73
N ALA A 494 -45.31 29.53 -7.30
CA ALA A 494 -44.46 30.63 -6.81
C ALA A 494 -44.83 31.07 -5.38
N ASN A 495 -46.06 30.75 -4.93
CA ASN A 495 -46.54 31.06 -3.60
C ASN A 495 -46.25 29.94 -2.59
N VAL A 496 -45.68 28.81 -3.01
CA VAL A 496 -45.32 27.69 -2.16
C VAL A 496 -43.86 27.78 -1.75
N GLU A 497 -43.56 27.51 -0.47
CA GLU A 497 -42.20 27.45 0.04
C GLU A 497 -42.04 26.26 0.98
N PHE A 498 -40.96 25.50 0.77
CA PHE A 498 -40.50 24.46 1.67
C PHE A 498 -39.17 24.85 2.31
N ILE A 499 -38.87 24.27 3.46
CA ILE A 499 -37.52 24.23 4.05
C ILE A 499 -37.18 22.79 4.40
N MET A 500 -35.88 22.49 4.47
CA MET A 500 -35.37 21.17 4.83
C MET A 500 -34.37 21.30 5.99
N GLN A 501 -34.52 20.44 6.99
CA GLN A 501 -33.62 20.36 8.15
C GLN A 501 -33.04 18.96 8.24
N ASN A 502 -31.72 18.83 8.42
CA ASN A 502 -31.10 17.57 8.81
C ASN A 502 -31.44 17.29 10.30
N ASP A 503 -31.97 16.10 10.59
CA ASP A 503 -32.43 15.70 11.90
C ASP A 503 -31.30 15.23 12.83
N SER A 504 -30.19 14.70 12.32
CA SER A 504 -29.09 14.23 13.17
C SER A 504 -28.26 15.41 13.67
N ASP A 505 -27.82 16.27 12.76
CA ASP A 505 -26.88 17.36 13.04
C ASP A 505 -27.56 18.71 13.28
N LYS A 506 -28.89 18.75 13.08
CA LYS A 506 -29.77 19.89 13.42
C LYS A 506 -29.54 21.16 12.60
N TYR A 507 -28.83 21.09 11.48
CA TYR A 507 -28.69 22.19 10.54
C TYR A 507 -29.86 22.28 9.54
N TYR A 508 -30.06 23.45 8.95
CA TYR A 508 -30.95 23.67 7.81
C TYR A 508 -30.16 23.67 6.50
N VAL A 509 -30.72 23.01 5.49
CA VAL A 509 -30.11 22.90 4.16
C VAL A 509 -30.10 24.26 3.49
N LYS A 510 -28.95 24.63 2.92
CA LYS A 510 -28.80 25.82 2.08
C LYS A 510 -28.44 25.40 0.67
N ALA A 511 -29.15 25.92 -0.32
CA ALA A 511 -29.02 25.51 -1.70
C ALA A 511 -29.24 26.68 -2.65
N GLU A 512 -28.68 26.57 -3.86
CA GLU A 512 -28.89 27.52 -4.95
C GLU A 512 -29.65 26.87 -6.11
N LEU A 513 -30.64 27.58 -6.64
CA LEU A 513 -31.42 27.12 -7.80
C LEU A 513 -30.61 27.35 -9.08
N ASN A 514 -30.23 26.25 -9.74
CA ASN A 514 -29.91 26.28 -11.15
C ASN A 514 -31.22 26.45 -11.94
N LYS A 515 -31.41 27.64 -12.52
CA LYS A 515 -32.66 28.00 -13.19
C LYS A 515 -32.87 27.29 -14.52
N ASP A 516 -31.79 26.90 -15.18
CA ASP A 516 -31.84 26.25 -16.49
C ASP A 516 -32.27 24.78 -16.34
N GLU A 517 -31.85 24.14 -15.25
CA GLU A 517 -32.22 22.76 -14.91
C GLU A 517 -33.49 22.67 -14.05
N GLY A 518 -33.80 23.71 -13.26
CA GLY A 518 -34.86 23.66 -12.25
C GLY A 518 -34.47 22.86 -11.00
N VAL A 519 -33.17 22.67 -10.76
CA VAL A 519 -32.60 21.87 -9.67
C VAL A 519 -31.94 22.78 -8.63
N TYR A 520 -32.17 22.48 -7.35
CA TYR A 520 -31.43 23.10 -6.25
C TYR A 520 -30.21 22.24 -5.92
N TYR A 521 -29.02 22.82 -6.02
CA TYR A 521 -27.80 22.21 -5.53
C TYR A 521 -27.50 22.74 -4.13
N VAL A 522 -27.28 21.84 -3.17
CA VAL A 522 -26.84 22.23 -1.83
C VAL A 522 -25.51 22.98 -1.96
N VAL A 523 -25.33 24.05 -1.18
CA VAL A 523 -24.12 24.92 -1.16
C VAL A 523 -23.60 25.09 0.29
N GLY A 524 -23.97 24.16 1.16
CA GLY A 524 -23.68 24.15 2.59
C GLY A 524 -24.90 24.19 3.50
N HIS A 525 -24.66 24.51 4.77
CA HIS A 525 -25.63 24.38 5.85
C HIS A 525 -25.65 25.58 6.81
N VAL A 526 -26.80 25.84 7.43
CA VAL A 526 -26.97 26.95 8.40
C VAL A 526 -27.67 26.50 9.67
N ALA A 527 -27.26 27.05 10.81
CA ALA A 527 -27.86 26.70 12.10
C ALA A 527 -29.27 27.30 12.30
N ASP A 528 -29.50 28.51 11.79
CA ASP A 528 -30.74 29.25 12.02
C ASP A 528 -31.76 29.03 10.89
N LYS A 529 -32.99 28.66 11.25
CA LYS A 529 -34.12 28.48 10.31
C LYS A 529 -34.35 29.67 9.37
N LYS A 530 -34.10 30.90 9.85
CA LYS A 530 -34.35 32.14 9.08
C LYS A 530 -33.41 32.27 7.87
N ASP A 531 -32.26 31.61 7.92
CA ASP A 531 -31.22 31.67 6.89
C ASP A 531 -31.29 30.44 5.95
N ALA A 532 -32.23 29.52 6.22
CA ALA A 532 -32.47 28.34 5.40
C ALA A 532 -32.91 28.72 3.98
N THR A 533 -32.65 27.84 3.02
CA THR A 533 -33.21 28.02 1.68
C THR A 533 -34.70 27.74 1.70
N HIS A 534 -35.47 28.69 1.17
CA HIS A 534 -36.90 28.52 0.90
C HIS A 534 -37.05 27.95 -0.51
N PHE A 535 -37.24 26.64 -0.58
CA PHE A 535 -37.38 25.92 -1.84
C PHE A 535 -38.75 26.20 -2.46
N ILE A 536 -38.73 26.84 -3.62
CA ILE A 536 -39.93 27.17 -4.41
C ILE A 536 -40.05 26.15 -5.55
N PRO A 537 -41.20 25.49 -5.72
CA PRO A 537 -41.38 24.52 -6.80
C PRO A 537 -41.24 25.15 -8.20
N VAL A 538 -40.47 24.50 -9.06
CA VAL A 538 -40.26 24.86 -10.47
C VAL A 538 -41.17 24.00 -11.34
N LYS A 539 -41.88 24.63 -12.27
CA LYS A 539 -42.86 23.92 -13.10
C LYS A 539 -42.17 23.04 -14.15
N ASN A 540 -42.47 21.75 -14.18
CA ASN A 540 -41.98 20.83 -15.20
C ASN A 540 -42.85 20.85 -16.48
N ALA A 541 -42.49 20.05 -17.48
CA ALA A 541 -43.19 19.96 -18.76
C ALA A 541 -44.64 19.47 -18.63
N ASP A 542 -44.93 18.61 -17.65
CA ASP A 542 -46.26 18.08 -17.35
C ASP A 542 -47.12 19.08 -16.54
N GLY A 543 -46.54 20.21 -16.17
CA GLY A 543 -47.18 21.28 -15.43
C GLY A 543 -47.25 21.04 -13.92
N GLU A 544 -46.56 20.04 -13.40
CA GLU A 544 -46.35 19.79 -11.97
C GLU A 544 -45.27 20.71 -11.43
N GLY A 545 -45.31 21.04 -10.14
CA GLY A 545 -44.25 21.81 -9.48
C GLY A 545 -43.24 20.87 -8.85
N LEU A 546 -41.97 20.97 -9.20
CA LEU A 546 -40.91 20.13 -8.66
C LEU A 546 -39.99 20.92 -7.73
N VAL A 547 -39.62 20.31 -6.61
CA VAL A 547 -38.46 20.74 -5.83
C VAL A 547 -37.49 19.58 -5.84
N ILE A 548 -36.39 19.73 -6.59
CA ILE A 548 -35.31 18.75 -6.65
C ILE A 548 -34.14 19.35 -5.87
N VAL A 549 -33.66 18.64 -4.85
CA VAL A 549 -32.52 19.05 -4.00
C VAL A 549 -31.44 17.99 -4.12
N LYS A 550 -30.29 18.34 -4.69
CA LYS A 550 -29.12 17.46 -4.90
C LYS A 550 -27.98 17.83 -3.95
N GLY A 551 -27.32 16.84 -3.35
CA GLY A 551 -26.17 17.04 -2.46
C GLY A 551 -26.42 16.69 -0.99
N LEU A 552 -27.14 15.59 -0.75
CA LEU A 552 -27.55 15.14 0.57
C LEU A 552 -26.86 13.81 0.92
N GLU A 553 -26.28 13.71 2.12
CA GLU A 553 -25.72 12.46 2.65
C GLU A 553 -26.81 11.46 3.08
N ASP A 554 -26.41 10.27 3.55
CA ASP A 554 -27.34 9.31 4.13
C ASP A 554 -27.75 9.70 5.56
N ASP A 555 -28.82 10.50 5.64
CA ASP A 555 -29.33 10.93 6.94
C ASP A 555 -30.87 11.03 6.97
N ALA A 556 -31.38 11.40 8.14
CA ALA A 556 -32.75 11.78 8.36
C ALA A 556 -32.94 13.28 8.11
N TYR A 557 -33.95 13.63 7.33
CA TYR A 557 -34.32 15.01 7.02
C TYR A 557 -35.80 15.27 7.32
N THR A 558 -36.09 16.49 7.77
CA THR A 558 -37.44 17.01 7.92
C THR A 558 -37.72 18.07 6.86
N VAL A 559 -38.72 17.83 6.02
CA VAL A 559 -39.25 18.84 5.10
C VAL A 559 -40.51 19.48 5.68
N THR A 560 -40.54 20.80 5.74
CA THR A 560 -41.68 21.58 6.23
C THR A 560 -42.18 22.51 5.14
N GLU A 561 -43.47 22.42 4.80
CA GLU A 561 -44.13 23.46 4.01
C GLU A 561 -44.36 24.68 4.91
N VAL A 562 -43.71 25.81 4.59
CA VAL A 562 -43.80 27.04 5.38
C VAL A 562 -44.74 28.07 4.76
N ARG A 563 -45.07 27.90 3.47
CA ARG A 563 -46.07 28.71 2.76
C ARG A 563 -46.75 27.90 1.67
N THR A 564 -48.03 28.17 1.44
CA THR A 564 -48.78 27.65 0.29
C THR A 564 -49.62 28.76 -0.35
N ASP A 565 -50.20 28.48 -1.52
CA ASP A 565 -51.01 29.43 -2.27
C ASP A 565 -52.33 29.77 -1.56
N ASN A 566 -52.85 30.97 -1.81
CA ASN A 566 -54.03 31.46 -1.12
C ASN A 566 -55.29 30.63 -1.45
N GLY A 567 -56.03 30.22 -0.42
CA GLY A 567 -57.21 29.36 -0.57
C GLY A 567 -56.90 27.86 -0.58
N TYR A 568 -55.66 27.48 -0.30
CA TYR A 568 -55.24 26.10 -0.02
C TYR A 568 -54.78 25.97 1.43
N THR A 569 -54.93 24.77 1.98
CA THR A 569 -54.51 24.46 3.36
C THR A 569 -53.05 24.05 3.40
N LEU A 570 -52.26 24.69 4.27
CA LEU A 570 -50.86 24.34 4.52
C LEU A 570 -50.76 22.91 5.09
N LEU A 571 -49.71 22.18 4.71
CA LEU A 571 -49.45 20.86 5.28
C LEU A 571 -49.29 20.96 6.80
N LYS A 572 -50.07 20.15 7.54
CA LYS A 572 -50.08 20.17 9.02
C LYS A 572 -48.89 19.43 9.62
N ASP A 573 -48.55 18.29 9.02
CA ASP A 573 -47.49 17.42 9.49
C ASP A 573 -46.25 17.63 8.63
N ASN A 574 -45.09 17.71 9.27
CA ASN A 574 -43.83 17.71 8.54
C ASN A 574 -43.59 16.34 7.90
N ILE A 575 -42.84 16.33 6.80
CA ILE A 575 -42.49 15.10 6.09
C ILE A 575 -41.12 14.65 6.57
N LYS A 576 -41.03 13.39 6.98
CA LYS A 576 -39.77 12.77 7.41
C LYS A 576 -39.18 11.95 6.28
N ILE A 577 -37.95 12.21 5.91
CA ILE A 577 -37.17 11.45 4.94
C ILE A 577 -36.03 10.78 5.71
N VAL A 578 -35.74 9.52 5.43
CA VAL A 578 -34.53 8.85 5.92
C VAL A 578 -33.88 8.19 4.73
N ILE A 579 -32.64 8.58 4.44
CA ILE A 579 -31.74 7.93 3.47
C ILE A 579 -30.82 7.01 4.27
N SER A 580 -30.52 5.83 3.75
CA SER A 580 -29.67 4.85 4.44
C SER A 580 -28.89 3.99 3.45
N GLN A 581 -27.66 3.63 3.82
CA GLN A 581 -26.79 2.76 3.04
C GLN A 581 -26.64 1.35 3.65
N VAL A 582 -26.43 0.39 2.75
CA VAL A 582 -25.91 -0.94 3.08
C VAL A 582 -24.79 -1.30 2.12
N GLU A 583 -23.84 -2.10 2.60
CA GLU A 583 -22.79 -2.67 1.75
C GLU A 583 -23.41 -3.52 0.63
N ALA A 584 -23.02 -3.26 -0.61
CA ALA A 584 -23.48 -3.95 -1.80
C ALA A 584 -22.65 -5.22 -2.06
N THR A 585 -23.16 -6.16 -2.86
CA THR A 585 -22.33 -7.28 -3.36
C THR A 585 -21.42 -6.86 -4.52
N GLU A 586 -21.65 -5.67 -5.06
CA GLU A 586 -20.86 -5.08 -6.15
C GLU A 586 -19.53 -4.55 -5.62
N LEU A 587 -18.46 -4.85 -6.35
CA LEU A 587 -17.10 -4.45 -6.02
C LEU A 587 -16.68 -3.30 -6.94
N CYS A 588 -15.82 -2.41 -6.43
CA CYS A 588 -15.13 -1.44 -7.28
C CYS A 588 -14.31 -2.16 -8.37
N ASP A 589 -13.99 -1.43 -9.43
CA ASP A 589 -13.34 -1.97 -10.62
C ASP A 589 -11.89 -1.45 -10.80
N ILE A 590 -11.31 -0.81 -9.77
CA ILE A 590 -9.94 -0.26 -9.76
C ILE A 590 -8.87 -1.28 -10.17
N TYR A 591 -9.06 -2.55 -9.82
CA TYR A 591 -8.17 -3.66 -10.18
C TYR A 591 -8.39 -4.21 -11.60
N SER A 592 -9.30 -3.62 -12.37
CA SER A 592 -9.68 -4.05 -13.72
C SER A 592 -9.34 -3.03 -14.81
N SER A 593 -8.89 -1.82 -14.45
CA SER A 593 -8.60 -0.75 -15.40
C SER A 593 -7.17 -0.18 -15.24
N ASP A 594 -6.54 0.17 -16.36
CA ASP A 594 -5.23 0.86 -16.38
C ASP A 594 -5.45 2.37 -16.18
N LEU A 595 -5.73 2.72 -14.92
CA LEU A 595 -6.20 4.02 -14.46
C LEU A 595 -5.40 5.22 -14.99
N LEU A 596 -4.10 5.06 -15.21
CA LEU A 596 -3.20 6.14 -15.61
C LEU A 596 -2.50 5.88 -16.96
N GLY A 597 -2.85 4.82 -17.69
CA GLY A 597 -2.09 4.43 -18.88
C GLY A 597 -0.64 4.04 -18.53
N LEU A 598 -0.31 3.83 -17.26
CA LEU A 598 1.04 3.53 -16.79
C LEU A 598 1.42 2.11 -17.19
N VAL A 599 0.45 1.20 -17.18
CA VAL A 599 0.61 -0.16 -17.67
C VAL A 599 0.70 -0.17 -19.22
N GLN A 600 -0.03 0.72 -19.91
CA GLN A 600 0.03 0.88 -21.37
C GLN A 600 1.36 1.41 -21.91
N ASN A 601 2.06 2.23 -21.13
CA ASN A 601 3.31 2.86 -21.54
C ASN A 601 4.57 2.13 -21.05
N ASP A 602 4.43 1.16 -20.14
CA ASP A 602 5.51 0.22 -19.82
C ASP A 602 5.55 -0.91 -20.88
N PRO A 603 6.66 -1.05 -21.64
CA PRO A 603 6.78 -2.06 -22.69
C PRO A 603 6.51 -3.50 -22.23
N ARG A 604 6.68 -3.80 -20.94
CA ARG A 604 6.45 -5.14 -20.38
C ARG A 604 4.96 -5.51 -20.37
N TYR A 605 4.07 -4.56 -20.06
CA TYR A 605 2.65 -4.84 -19.90
C TYR A 605 1.82 -4.53 -21.16
N ALA A 606 2.42 -3.90 -22.17
CA ALA A 606 1.77 -3.55 -23.44
C ALA A 606 1.10 -4.73 -24.18
N ALA A 607 1.51 -5.98 -23.91
CA ALA A 607 0.93 -7.19 -24.48
C ALA A 607 -0.34 -7.68 -23.73
N ILE A 608 -0.43 -7.50 -22.41
CA ILE A 608 -1.54 -7.99 -21.57
C ILE A 608 -2.83 -7.19 -21.84
N ILE A 609 -2.69 -5.88 -22.07
CA ILE A 609 -3.82 -4.96 -22.29
C ILE A 609 -4.63 -5.30 -23.56
N LYS A 610 -4.01 -5.94 -24.55
CA LYS A 610 -4.66 -6.22 -25.83
C LYS A 610 -5.55 -7.46 -25.84
N ASP A 611 -5.41 -8.38 -24.88
CA ASP A 611 -6.02 -9.73 -24.98
C ASP A 611 -7.05 -10.05 -23.88
N THR A 612 -6.96 -9.47 -22.68
CA THR A 612 -7.86 -9.86 -21.56
C THR A 612 -8.51 -8.72 -20.78
N GLY A 613 -8.01 -7.48 -20.84
CA GLY A 613 -8.53 -6.36 -20.03
C GLY A 613 -8.54 -6.63 -18.53
N ASN A 614 -7.76 -7.61 -18.06
CA ASN A 614 -7.87 -8.18 -16.73
C ASN A 614 -6.53 -8.03 -16.00
N LEU A 615 -6.35 -6.92 -15.28
CA LEU A 615 -5.14 -6.62 -14.48
C LEU A 615 -5.05 -7.43 -13.18
N LYS A 616 -5.83 -8.52 -13.04
CA LYS A 616 -5.87 -9.42 -11.88
C LYS A 616 -4.53 -10.04 -11.46
N ASN A 617 -3.48 -9.87 -12.25
CA ASN A 617 -2.14 -10.38 -11.98
C ASN A 617 -1.15 -9.28 -11.56
N MET A 618 -1.60 -8.05 -11.27
CA MET A 618 -0.76 -7.10 -10.53
C MET A 618 -0.32 -7.78 -9.22
N PRO A 619 0.98 -7.76 -8.88
CA PRO A 619 1.48 -8.47 -7.72
C PRO A 619 1.18 -7.67 -6.43
N GLN A 620 -0.12 -7.43 -6.18
CA GLN A 620 -0.67 -6.83 -4.97
C GLN A 620 -1.88 -7.65 -4.50
N PRO A 621 -2.13 -7.74 -3.19
CA PRO A 621 -3.40 -8.28 -2.71
C PRO A 621 -4.55 -7.45 -3.28
N HIS A 622 -5.51 -8.11 -3.95
CA HIS A 622 -6.74 -7.45 -4.36
C HIS A 622 -7.58 -7.19 -3.11
N LEU A 623 -7.76 -5.92 -2.74
CA LEU A 623 -8.64 -5.52 -1.66
C LEU A 623 -10.05 -5.38 -2.23
N GLU A 624 -10.96 -6.25 -1.81
CA GLU A 624 -12.36 -6.20 -2.25
C GLU A 624 -13.06 -5.00 -1.61
N HIS A 625 -13.14 -3.89 -2.34
CA HIS A 625 -13.93 -2.72 -1.93
C HIS A 625 -15.36 -2.86 -2.39
N HIS A 626 -16.26 -3.14 -1.45
CA HIS A 626 -17.68 -3.14 -1.69
C HIS A 626 -18.22 -1.72 -1.84
N LEU A 627 -19.05 -1.49 -2.87
CA LEU A 627 -19.80 -0.24 -3.03
C LEU A 627 -21.01 -0.20 -2.09
N LEU A 628 -21.77 0.90 -2.12
CA LEU A 628 -22.96 1.07 -1.29
C LEU A 628 -24.24 0.97 -2.13
N THR A 629 -25.29 0.42 -1.53
CA THR A 629 -26.65 0.46 -2.08
C THR A 629 -27.55 1.30 -1.19
N ALA A 630 -28.10 2.36 -1.77
CA ALA A 630 -28.99 3.27 -1.09
C ALA A 630 -30.41 2.73 -0.97
N SER A 631 -31.08 3.12 0.10
CA SER A 631 -32.51 2.95 0.31
C SER A 631 -33.08 4.16 1.04
N ALA A 632 -34.39 4.38 0.93
CA ALA A 632 -35.02 5.49 1.60
C ALA A 632 -36.42 5.18 2.13
N THR A 633 -36.81 5.93 3.15
CA THR A 633 -38.19 5.99 3.65
C THR A 633 -38.71 7.42 3.66
N VAL A 634 -40.01 7.56 3.40
CA VAL A 634 -40.77 8.80 3.54
C VAL A 634 -41.94 8.54 4.50
N ASP A 635 -42.00 9.29 5.60
CA ASP A 635 -42.91 9.08 6.73
C ASP A 635 -42.95 7.62 7.21
N SER A 636 -41.76 7.05 7.38
CA SER A 636 -41.52 5.66 7.81
C SER A 636 -42.03 4.60 6.83
N LYS A 637 -42.32 4.96 5.58
CA LYS A 637 -42.69 4.02 4.51
C LYS A 637 -41.56 3.95 3.49
N ASN A 638 -41.17 2.73 3.13
CA ASN A 638 -40.17 2.52 2.08
C ASN A 638 -40.64 3.13 0.76
N VAL A 639 -39.71 3.79 0.07
CA VAL A 639 -39.91 4.29 -1.28
C VAL A 639 -38.89 3.65 -2.21
N ASN A 640 -39.28 3.45 -3.46
CA ASN A 640 -38.34 3.06 -4.50
C ASN A 640 -37.63 4.33 -4.96
N MET A 641 -36.32 4.41 -4.72
CA MET A 641 -35.51 5.52 -5.20
C MET A 641 -35.43 5.49 -6.73
N LEU A 642 -35.30 6.66 -7.34
CA LEU A 642 -35.16 6.81 -8.80
C LEU A 642 -33.68 6.89 -9.18
N ASP A 643 -33.40 6.59 -10.44
CA ASP A 643 -32.07 6.72 -11.03
C ASP A 643 -31.80 8.17 -11.44
N ASP A 644 -30.52 8.55 -11.47
CA ASP A 644 -30.02 9.85 -11.95
C ASP A 644 -28.81 9.60 -12.84
N ASP A 645 -28.87 10.03 -14.10
CA ASP A 645 -27.79 9.87 -15.10
C ASP A 645 -27.16 8.46 -15.19
N GLY A 646 -27.98 7.44 -15.00
CA GLY A 646 -27.58 6.02 -15.08
C GLY A 646 -27.07 5.42 -13.76
N SER A 647 -26.96 6.23 -12.70
CA SER A 647 -26.68 5.76 -11.34
C SER A 647 -27.97 5.42 -10.61
N ALA A 648 -28.04 4.20 -10.07
CA ALA A 648 -29.23 3.68 -9.42
C ALA A 648 -29.43 4.25 -8.01
N ASN A 649 -30.68 4.29 -7.54
CA ASN A 649 -31.05 4.73 -6.19
C ASN A 649 -30.45 6.09 -5.81
N ALA A 650 -30.52 7.07 -6.71
CA ALA A 650 -29.97 8.41 -6.52
C ALA A 650 -30.97 9.37 -5.86
N ILE A 651 -32.25 9.28 -6.25
CA ILE A 651 -33.26 10.30 -5.91
C ILE A 651 -34.34 9.68 -5.03
N VAL A 652 -34.68 10.30 -3.91
CA VAL A 652 -35.84 9.95 -3.07
C VAL A 652 -37.09 10.68 -3.60
N PRO A 653 -38.08 9.97 -4.18
CA PRO A 653 -39.29 10.61 -4.66
C PRO A 653 -40.33 10.77 -3.54
N LEU A 654 -40.96 11.93 -3.47
CA LEU A 654 -42.15 12.15 -2.63
C LEU A 654 -43.17 13.07 -3.31
N LYS A 655 -44.40 13.06 -2.79
CA LYS A 655 -45.53 13.80 -3.36
C LYS A 655 -46.29 14.57 -2.29
N VAL A 656 -46.51 15.86 -2.53
CA VAL A 656 -47.25 16.77 -1.66
C VAL A 656 -48.43 17.35 -2.41
N ILE A 657 -49.62 17.30 -1.79
CA ILE A 657 -50.85 17.84 -2.37
C ILE A 657 -51.48 18.78 -1.35
N ASN A 658 -51.58 20.07 -1.66
CA ASN A 658 -52.48 20.93 -0.87
C ASN A 658 -53.90 20.80 -1.39
N THR A 659 -54.83 20.67 -0.46
CA THR A 659 -56.25 20.65 -0.73
C THR A 659 -56.82 22.06 -0.67
N ARG A 660 -57.76 22.35 -1.57
CA ARG A 660 -58.47 23.62 -1.55
C ARG A 660 -59.31 23.71 -0.29
N GLY A 661 -59.10 24.76 0.50
CA GLY A 661 -59.69 24.88 1.83
C GLY A 661 -59.30 26.20 2.48
N PHE A 662 -60.13 26.66 3.41
CA PHE A 662 -59.82 27.82 4.24
C PHE A 662 -59.20 27.31 5.54
N ASP A 663 -58.00 27.77 5.87
CA ASP A 663 -57.44 27.59 7.20
C ASP A 663 -58.26 28.43 8.19
N LEU A 664 -59.15 27.76 8.92
CA LEU A 664 -59.66 28.35 10.16
C LEU A 664 -58.45 28.45 11.11
N PRO A 665 -58.13 29.63 11.68
CA PRO A 665 -57.04 29.73 12.63
C PRO A 665 -57.28 28.72 13.74
N GLN A 666 -56.37 27.77 13.91
CA GLN A 666 -56.44 26.75 14.95
C GLN A 666 -56.07 27.38 16.30
N THR A 667 -56.87 28.34 16.77
CA THR A 667 -56.88 28.78 18.17
C THR A 667 -57.68 27.74 18.95
N GLY A 668 -57.08 26.58 19.24
CA GLY A 668 -57.85 25.46 19.78
C GLY A 668 -57.09 24.51 20.69
N ASP A 669 -56.03 23.86 20.22
CA ASP A 669 -55.57 22.65 20.92
C ASP A 669 -54.74 22.93 22.18
N SER A 670 -53.86 23.92 22.18
CA SER A 670 -53.07 24.24 23.38
C SER A 670 -53.89 24.98 24.45
N GLY A 671 -54.82 25.84 24.04
CA GLY A 671 -55.70 26.58 24.94
C GLY A 671 -56.74 25.68 25.61
N THR A 672 -57.37 24.78 24.85
CA THR A 672 -58.42 23.89 25.38
C THR A 672 -57.84 22.84 26.33
N MET A 673 -56.62 22.33 26.08
CA MET A 673 -55.89 21.48 27.02
C MET A 673 -55.56 22.23 28.32
N ALA A 674 -55.05 23.46 28.24
CA ALA A 674 -54.74 24.26 29.42
C ALA A 674 -56.00 24.58 30.26
N PHE A 675 -57.11 24.98 29.63
CA PHE A 675 -58.36 25.24 30.34
C PHE A 675 -59.00 23.98 30.92
N SER A 676 -58.89 22.83 30.23
CA SER A 676 -59.40 21.55 30.74
C SER A 676 -58.58 21.08 31.95
N ILE A 677 -57.26 21.19 31.90
CA ILE A 677 -56.37 20.85 33.02
C ILE A 677 -56.62 21.76 34.22
N ILE A 678 -56.73 23.08 34.00
CA ILE A 678 -57.05 24.06 35.07
C ILE A 678 -58.46 23.78 35.65
N GLY A 679 -59.44 23.46 34.80
CA GLY A 679 -60.79 23.11 35.23
C GLY A 679 -60.84 21.85 36.09
N ILE A 680 -60.10 20.81 35.71
CA ILE A 680 -59.98 19.56 36.48
C ILE A 680 -59.27 19.81 37.82
N LEU A 681 -58.20 20.62 37.84
CA LEU A 681 -57.50 21.02 39.06
C LEU A 681 -58.41 21.81 40.02
N LEU A 682 -59.21 22.75 39.50
CA LEU A 682 -60.18 23.51 40.30
C LEU A 682 -61.27 22.61 40.90
N MET A 683 -61.78 21.63 40.14
CA MET A 683 -62.74 20.66 40.65
C MET A 683 -62.14 19.73 41.72
N ALA A 684 -60.88 19.32 41.55
CA ALA A 684 -60.16 18.54 42.56
C ALA A 684 -59.93 19.35 43.85
N CYS A 685 -59.54 20.64 43.73
CA CYS A 685 -59.41 21.53 44.89
C CYS A 685 -60.76 21.76 45.60
N ALA A 686 -61.85 21.94 44.85
CA ALA A 686 -63.19 22.08 45.43
C ALA A 686 -63.61 20.81 46.19
N ALA A 687 -63.34 19.61 45.65
CA ALA A 687 -63.61 18.35 46.33
C ALA A 687 -62.79 18.18 47.62
N VAL A 688 -61.51 18.59 47.62
CA VAL A 688 -60.66 18.56 48.82
C VAL A 688 -61.16 19.54 49.89
N VAL A 689 -61.56 20.75 49.51
CA VAL A 689 -62.14 21.74 50.44
C VAL A 689 -63.45 21.23 51.04
N ILE A 690 -64.32 20.62 50.23
CA ILE A 690 -65.56 20.00 50.69
C ILE A 690 -65.26 18.89 51.72
N VAL A 691 -64.32 17.98 51.41
CA VAL A 691 -63.91 16.90 52.34
C VAL A 691 -63.29 17.46 53.64
N MET A 692 -62.50 18.54 53.57
CA MET A 692 -61.93 19.20 54.75
C MET A 692 -63.00 19.88 55.62
N VAL A 693 -64.01 20.51 55.01
CA VAL A 693 -65.14 21.12 55.73
C VAL A 693 -66.02 20.06 56.40
N PHE A 694 -66.25 18.92 55.75
CA PHE A 694 -66.99 17.80 56.34
C PHE A 694 -66.19 17.07 57.43
N ARG A 695 -64.86 16.95 57.30
CA ARG A 695 -63.99 16.42 58.38
C ARG A 695 -63.94 17.33 59.61
N LYS A 696 -64.02 18.65 59.44
CA LYS A 696 -64.06 19.60 60.57
C LYS A 696 -65.38 19.57 61.35
N LYS A 697 -66.47 19.07 60.74
CA LYS A 697 -67.78 18.89 61.41
C LYS A 697 -67.93 17.56 62.16
N CYS A 698 -67.05 16.58 61.97
CA CYS A 698 -67.09 15.31 62.70
C CYS A 698 -66.16 15.23 63.93
N ASN A 699 -65.33 16.25 64.19
CA ASN A 699 -64.45 16.33 65.38
C ASN A 699 -64.88 17.42 66.39
N SER A 700 -66.17 17.76 66.43
CA SER A 700 -66.74 18.57 67.52
C SER A 700 -68.09 18.00 67.91
N ASN A 701 -68.02 16.89 68.65
CA ASN A 701 -68.84 16.54 69.82
C ASN A 701 -68.15 15.39 70.55
#